data_AF-A0A066WIK9-F1
#
_entry.id   AF-A0A066WIK9-F1
#
_cell.length_a   1.000
_cell.length_b   1.000
_cell.length_c   1.000
_cell.angle_alpha   90.00
_cell.angle_beta   90.00
_cell.angle_gamma   90.00
#
_symmetry.space_group_name_H-M   'P 1'
#
loop_
_entity.id
_entity.type
_entity.pdbx_description
1 polymer ?
#
loop_
_entity_poly.entity_id
_entity_poly.type
_entity_poly.pdbx_seq_one_letter_code
_entity_poly.pdbx_strand_id
1 'polypeptide(L)'
;MAFRNPTVALRFAPSRAQPLLVLSARHPLGRVPARVPTIQLQHFPAPSSSRTLFTRRGSPSRLRSALTTTVLVVGGVFFAAYYVDSRSAIHRWVTIPFLKATTDPETAQKLAIRLCASGIAPRDLIEDDDVLKAEIFGKKLSNPIGLAAGFDKQAEAIDGLLDLGFGIVEIGSVTPEPQPGNPQPRYFRLVADNAVINRFGFNSEGHVAILGRLRDRIRRWLLHESNVADMSISSGSSRQTVEKLLASHPDSAPRLVDAAGLPRSLREGKLLSINLGKNKISAEQDVSDYVKGVHKLGPYADMIVVNVSSPNTPGLRRLQRRGVLQDLLKQVVFARDEMLQNTGTKLRDGKPGLTTPLLVKIAPDLDEVQLQDVADAVMESGVDGIIVSNTTIQRPTSLISTNHIHEAGGLSGPPLKPLSLKALTAIRERVGSELTIIGCGGIYTAQDALDFAKAGANAVQLYTSFGYEGVGHPRRLKDELTALLKQEGMTWMQVVGSGIDLSNLEETKGKNYTELKDLYRRNVASIKSQMEDLRLQLGGSAKTNITALPYFQPDPADTDYVTLLERVHEVLGSEPGWVQDDALGRGRRMTAGEEIDAMLDDALRDPKMSAHAAVLPSGVVGEGEEAISAAPEYTGKGSLEAKVTTRVGVKEMATSAWESLVSSASGSGATAAAPSDESRRTLLVGMDGTRPDFKAADKLRVV
;
A
#
# COMPACT_ATOMS: atom_id res chain seq x y z
N MET A 1 -50.77 5.14 52.81
CA MET A 1 -51.51 4.04 53.47
C MET A 1 -50.88 2.69 53.08
N ALA A 2 -51.27 1.64 53.79
CA ALA A 2 -50.93 0.21 53.60
C ALA A 2 -51.42 -0.35 52.21
N PHE A 3 -50.94 -1.48 51.64
CA PHE A 3 -49.74 -2.34 51.82
C PHE A 3 -49.62 -3.37 50.67
N ARG A 4 -48.51 -4.14 50.64
CA ARG A 4 -48.27 -5.47 50.01
C ARG A 4 -47.73 -5.55 48.57
N ASN A 5 -47.10 -6.70 48.32
CA ASN A 5 -46.01 -7.08 47.39
C ASN A 5 -45.89 -8.64 47.47
N PRO A 6 -44.91 -9.36 46.86
CA PRO A 6 -44.03 -9.09 45.71
C PRO A 6 -44.52 -9.91 44.47
N THR A 7 -43.79 -10.62 43.58
CA THR A 7 -42.41 -11.17 43.39
C THR A 7 -42.29 -11.59 41.89
N VAL A 8 -41.17 -11.90 41.21
CA VAL A 8 -39.74 -12.13 41.50
C VAL A 8 -38.89 -11.55 40.34
N ALA A 9 -37.58 -11.35 40.53
CA ALA A 9 -36.61 -11.14 39.43
C ALA A 9 -35.24 -11.77 39.76
N LEU A 10 -34.44 -12.13 38.75
CA LEU A 10 -33.16 -12.83 38.89
C LEU A 10 -32.00 -12.04 38.24
N ARG A 11 -30.86 -11.93 38.93
CA ARG A 11 -29.56 -11.50 38.38
C ARG A 11 -28.42 -12.26 39.06
N PHE A 12 -27.42 -12.66 38.28
CA PHE A 12 -26.07 -13.05 38.73
C PHE A 12 -25.19 -11.77 38.85
N ALA A 13 -24.01 -11.73 39.46
CA ALA A 13 -23.10 -12.74 40.06
C ALA A 13 -22.38 -12.07 41.28
N PRO A 14 -21.09 -12.35 41.61
CA PRO A 14 -20.34 -13.61 41.75
C PRO A 14 -19.74 -13.77 43.18
N SER A 15 -19.02 -14.86 43.48
CA SER A 15 -18.12 -14.90 44.65
C SER A 15 -16.90 -15.82 44.47
N ARG A 16 -15.89 -15.65 45.34
CA ARG A 16 -14.58 -16.36 45.32
C ARG A 16 -14.61 -17.64 46.17
N ALA A 17 -13.73 -18.58 45.85
CA ALA A 17 -13.46 -19.77 46.66
C ALA A 17 -12.17 -19.61 47.50
N GLN A 18 -12.16 -20.16 48.74
CA GLN A 18 -11.03 -20.79 49.48
C GLN A 18 -11.51 -21.23 50.89
N PRO A 19 -10.74 -22.01 51.71
CA PRO A 19 -10.96 -23.45 51.82
C PRO A 19 -11.21 -23.94 53.27
N LEU A 20 -11.29 -25.26 53.51
CA LEU A 20 -11.36 -25.84 54.87
C LEU A 20 -10.79 -27.27 54.94
N LEU A 21 -10.29 -27.68 56.12
CA LEU A 21 -9.52 -28.91 56.32
C LEU A 21 -9.72 -29.52 57.73
N VAL A 22 -9.88 -30.85 57.80
CA VAL A 22 -9.70 -31.82 58.93
C VAL A 22 -10.58 -31.80 60.22
N LEU A 23 -10.71 -33.02 60.81
CA LEU A 23 -11.02 -33.45 62.20
C LEU A 23 -12.49 -33.38 62.71
N SER A 24 -13.00 -34.28 63.59
CA SER A 24 -12.74 -35.72 63.91
C SER A 24 -13.72 -36.28 64.97
N ALA A 25 -13.74 -37.62 65.20
CA ALA A 25 -14.21 -38.34 66.42
C ALA A 25 -15.76 -38.51 66.63
N ARG A 26 -16.34 -39.47 67.41
CA ARG A 26 -15.86 -40.74 68.06
C ARG A 26 -17.05 -41.65 68.56
N HIS A 27 -17.00 -42.96 68.29
CA HIS A 27 -17.40 -44.11 69.17
C HIS A 27 -18.86 -44.27 69.72
N PRO A 28 -19.25 -45.42 70.38
CA PRO A 28 -18.51 -46.65 70.76
C PRO A 28 -19.13 -48.06 70.41
N LEU A 29 -18.28 -49.10 70.49
CA LEU A 29 -18.41 -50.52 70.98
C LEU A 29 -19.77 -51.27 70.98
N GLY A 30 -19.87 -52.61 70.78
CA GLY A 30 -18.90 -53.67 70.41
C GLY A 30 -19.12 -55.04 71.12
N ARG A 31 -18.78 -56.19 70.50
CA ARG A 31 -18.50 -57.53 71.15
C ARG A 31 -17.98 -58.62 70.17
N VAL A 32 -17.50 -59.74 70.72
CA VAL A 32 -16.76 -60.91 70.12
C VAL A 32 -17.29 -62.19 70.88
N PRO A 33 -17.12 -63.50 70.50
CA PRO A 33 -16.04 -64.07 69.66
C PRO A 33 -16.26 -65.38 68.82
N ALA A 34 -15.26 -65.64 67.95
CA ALA A 34 -14.53 -66.91 67.69
C ALA A 34 -15.13 -68.21 67.04
N ARG A 35 -14.20 -68.86 66.31
CA ARG A 35 -14.05 -70.28 65.87
C ARG A 35 -14.74 -70.76 64.58
N VAL A 36 -13.99 -71.65 63.91
CA VAL A 36 -14.23 -72.26 62.58
C VAL A 36 -14.28 -73.78 62.74
N PRO A 37 -15.14 -74.47 61.96
CA PRO A 37 -14.85 -75.82 61.50
C PRO A 37 -14.93 -75.96 59.96
N THR A 38 -14.20 -76.94 59.42
CA THR A 38 -14.06 -77.22 57.99
C THR A 38 -15.12 -78.20 57.47
N ILE A 39 -15.74 -77.91 56.31
CA ILE A 39 -16.41 -78.92 55.47
C ILE A 39 -16.04 -78.66 53.99
N GLN A 40 -15.81 -79.74 53.22
CA GLN A 40 -15.52 -79.70 51.78
C GLN A 40 -16.79 -79.69 50.93
N LEU A 41 -16.72 -79.16 49.70
CA LEU A 41 -17.69 -79.45 48.64
C LEU A 41 -16.95 -79.65 47.31
N GLN A 42 -17.41 -80.61 46.50
CA GLN A 42 -16.71 -81.08 45.31
C GLN A 42 -17.33 -80.55 44.01
N HIS A 43 -16.44 -80.24 43.05
CA HIS A 43 -16.59 -80.24 41.60
C HIS A 43 -17.99 -80.35 40.96
N PHE A 44 -18.34 -79.33 40.18
CA PHE A 44 -19.08 -79.51 38.91
C PHE A 44 -18.13 -79.18 37.73
N PRO A 45 -18.20 -79.89 36.59
CA PRO A 45 -17.33 -79.65 35.45
C PRO A 45 -17.76 -78.43 34.63
N ALA A 46 -16.82 -77.54 34.31
CA ALA A 46 -17.04 -76.42 33.39
C ALA A 46 -16.88 -76.88 31.92
N PRO A 47 -17.64 -76.31 30.96
CA PRO A 47 -17.63 -76.73 29.57
C PRO A 47 -16.36 -76.34 28.79
N SER A 48 -16.13 -77.01 27.66
CA SER A 48 -14.88 -77.02 26.91
C SER A 48 -14.56 -75.73 26.15
N SER A 49 -13.46 -75.09 26.52
CA SER A 49 -12.48 -74.45 25.62
C SER A 49 -13.00 -73.59 24.45
N SER A 50 -13.50 -72.39 24.74
CA SER A 50 -13.49 -71.30 23.75
C SER A 50 -12.05 -70.88 23.46
N ARG A 51 -11.52 -71.23 22.28
CA ARG A 51 -10.17 -70.82 21.83
C ARG A 51 -10.09 -69.30 21.65
N THR A 52 -9.49 -68.60 22.61
CA THR A 52 -9.13 -67.19 22.43
C THR A 52 -7.96 -67.07 21.46
N LEU A 53 -8.23 -66.54 20.26
CA LEU A 53 -7.22 -66.28 19.22
C LEU A 53 -6.35 -65.04 19.55
N PHE A 54 -5.72 -65.04 20.72
CA PHE A 54 -4.60 -64.16 21.00
C PHE A 54 -3.39 -64.63 20.19
N THR A 55 -3.33 -64.19 18.94
CA THR A 55 -2.16 -64.32 18.08
C THR A 55 -0.98 -63.62 18.76
N ARG A 56 -0.06 -64.43 19.29
CA ARG A 56 1.18 -63.98 19.93
C ARG A 56 2.01 -63.24 18.90
N ARG A 57 1.83 -61.92 18.78
CA ARG A 57 2.66 -61.04 17.94
C ARG A 57 4.12 -61.30 18.34
N GLY A 58 4.87 -61.95 17.45
CA GLY A 58 6.28 -62.22 17.66
C GLY A 58 7.00 -60.88 17.86
N SER A 59 7.91 -60.83 18.84
CA SER A 59 8.75 -59.64 19.02
C SER A 59 9.44 -59.33 17.69
N PRO A 60 9.38 -58.08 17.19
CA PRO A 60 10.02 -57.74 15.92
C PRO A 60 11.51 -58.07 16.03
N SER A 61 12.06 -58.76 15.02
CA SER A 61 13.46 -59.13 15.05
C SER A 61 14.32 -57.87 15.12
N ARG A 62 15.33 -57.86 16.00
CA ARG A 62 16.16 -56.67 16.28
C ARG A 62 16.69 -56.01 15.00
N LEU A 63 17.02 -56.82 13.99
CA LEU A 63 17.43 -56.36 12.66
C LEU A 63 16.32 -55.60 11.89
N ARG A 64 15.06 -56.06 11.92
CA ARG A 64 13.93 -55.33 11.32
C ARG A 64 13.68 -54.01 12.04
N SER A 65 13.66 -54.03 13.38
CA SER A 65 13.52 -52.79 14.17
C SER A 65 14.63 -51.79 13.88
N ALA A 66 15.89 -52.24 13.84
CA ALA A 66 17.02 -51.39 13.49
C ALA A 66 16.88 -50.81 12.08
N LEU A 67 16.56 -51.64 11.07
CA LEU A 67 16.39 -51.19 9.69
C LEU A 67 15.24 -50.18 9.55
N THR A 68 14.09 -50.41 10.20
CA THR A 68 12.97 -49.46 10.20
C THR A 68 13.37 -48.14 10.87
N THR A 69 14.06 -48.17 12.01
CA THR A 69 14.57 -46.96 12.66
C THR A 69 15.57 -46.21 11.77
N THR A 70 16.52 -46.90 11.12
CA THR A 70 17.45 -46.28 10.18
C THR A 70 16.73 -45.61 9.01
N VAL A 71 15.77 -46.30 8.38
CA VAL A 71 14.99 -45.74 7.26
C VAL A 71 14.17 -44.51 7.71
N LEU A 72 13.55 -44.54 8.89
CA LEU A 72 12.80 -43.40 9.43
C LEU A 72 13.71 -42.21 9.78
N VAL A 73 14.88 -42.44 10.37
CA VAL A 73 15.84 -41.37 10.71
C VAL A 73 16.43 -40.76 9.44
N VAL A 74 16.92 -41.58 8.51
CA VAL A 74 17.50 -41.11 7.25
C VAL A 74 16.46 -40.39 6.39
N GLY A 75 15.25 -40.97 6.26
CA GLY A 75 14.14 -40.33 5.56
C GLY A 75 13.69 -39.02 6.22
N GLY A 76 13.70 -38.95 7.56
CA GLY A 76 13.40 -37.73 8.31
C GLY A 76 14.44 -36.62 8.09
N VAL A 77 15.74 -36.96 8.04
CA VAL A 77 16.82 -36.00 7.73
C VAL A 77 16.71 -35.49 6.29
N PHE A 78 16.50 -36.37 5.31
CA PHE A 78 16.29 -35.95 3.92
C PHE A 78 15.03 -35.09 3.76
N PHE A 79 13.92 -35.45 4.43
CA PHE A 79 12.70 -34.64 4.42
C PHE A 79 12.91 -33.27 5.07
N ALA A 80 13.65 -33.20 6.19
CA ALA A 80 13.96 -31.93 6.84
C ALA A 80 14.83 -31.02 5.95
N ALA A 81 15.89 -31.55 5.35
CA ALA A 81 16.73 -30.80 4.41
C ALA A 81 15.92 -30.29 3.20
N TYR A 82 15.07 -31.15 2.62
CA TYR A 82 14.16 -30.78 1.54
C TYR A 82 13.14 -29.72 1.97
N TYR A 83 12.51 -29.86 3.14
CA TYR A 83 11.52 -28.90 3.64
C TYR A 83 12.12 -27.52 3.94
N VAL A 84 13.36 -27.46 4.47
CA VAL A 84 14.03 -26.19 4.82
C VAL A 84 14.37 -25.35 3.58
N ASP A 85 14.61 -25.96 2.42
CA ASP A 85 14.79 -25.19 1.17
C ASP A 85 13.46 -24.58 0.70
N SER A 86 13.39 -23.26 0.60
CA SER A 86 12.18 -22.53 0.17
C SER A 86 11.75 -22.86 -1.26
N ARG A 87 12.68 -23.30 -2.13
CA ARG A 87 12.40 -23.69 -3.53
C ARG A 87 11.62 -24.99 -3.64
N SER A 88 11.65 -25.83 -2.61
CA SER A 88 11.17 -27.21 -2.68
C SER A 88 9.71 -27.33 -3.11
N ALA A 89 9.46 -28.28 -4.01
CA ALA A 89 8.21 -28.43 -4.72
C ALA A 89 6.98 -28.57 -3.81
N ILE A 90 7.14 -29.14 -2.61
CA ILE A 90 6.09 -29.23 -1.58
C ILE A 90 5.47 -27.86 -1.27
N HIS A 91 6.25 -26.79 -1.23
CA HIS A 91 5.76 -25.46 -0.86
C HIS A 91 4.85 -24.87 -1.93
N ARG A 92 5.27 -24.93 -3.21
CA ARG A 92 4.49 -24.42 -4.35
C ARG A 92 3.30 -25.32 -4.68
N TRP A 93 3.48 -26.64 -4.69
CA TRP A 93 2.53 -27.58 -5.28
C TRP A 93 1.66 -28.34 -4.28
N VAL A 94 2.00 -28.31 -2.98
CA VAL A 94 1.15 -28.88 -1.91
C VAL A 94 0.67 -27.80 -0.96
N THR A 95 1.59 -27.09 -0.28
CA THR A 95 1.24 -26.13 0.78
C THR A 95 0.37 -24.98 0.27
N ILE A 96 0.73 -24.35 -0.85
CA ILE A 96 -0.05 -23.22 -1.38
C ILE A 96 -1.45 -23.64 -1.91
N PRO A 97 -1.62 -24.71 -2.73
CA PRO A 97 -2.94 -25.21 -3.11
C PRO A 97 -3.78 -25.64 -1.89
N PHE A 98 -3.18 -26.31 -0.91
CA PHE A 98 -3.86 -26.69 0.33
C PHE A 98 -4.38 -25.47 1.10
N LEU A 99 -3.55 -24.44 1.30
CA LEU A 99 -3.96 -23.20 1.96
C LEU A 99 -5.03 -22.45 1.16
N LYS A 100 -4.92 -22.39 -0.18
CA LYS A 100 -5.93 -21.77 -1.05
C LYS A 100 -7.28 -22.49 -0.98
N ALA A 101 -7.29 -23.81 -0.82
CA ALA A 101 -8.51 -24.62 -0.74
C ALA A 101 -9.13 -24.70 0.67
N THR A 102 -8.33 -24.60 1.74
CA THR A 102 -8.80 -24.81 3.13
C THR A 102 -8.96 -23.54 3.96
N THR A 103 -8.41 -22.39 3.52
CA THR A 103 -8.43 -21.15 4.29
C THR A 103 -8.73 -19.91 3.46
N ASP A 104 -9.48 -18.97 4.04
CA ASP A 104 -9.63 -17.61 3.53
C ASP A 104 -8.25 -16.90 3.48
N PRO A 105 -8.08 -15.85 2.67
CA PRO A 105 -6.77 -15.24 2.48
C PRO A 105 -6.23 -14.50 3.72
N GLU A 106 -7.06 -14.01 4.65
CA GLU A 106 -6.57 -13.37 5.88
C GLU A 106 -6.10 -14.42 6.90
N THR A 107 -6.80 -15.56 7.01
CA THR A 107 -6.34 -16.70 7.82
C THR A 107 -5.08 -17.34 7.24
N ALA A 108 -5.02 -17.53 5.92
CA ALA A 108 -3.83 -18.04 5.23
C ALA A 108 -2.59 -17.18 5.51
N GLN A 109 -2.74 -15.84 5.40
CA GLN A 109 -1.68 -14.88 5.68
C GLN A 109 -1.23 -14.94 7.16
N LYS A 110 -2.17 -14.98 8.11
CA LYS A 110 -1.85 -15.11 9.55
C LYS A 110 -1.11 -16.42 9.87
N LEU A 111 -1.47 -17.52 9.21
CA LEU A 111 -0.78 -18.80 9.37
C LEU A 111 0.65 -18.75 8.78
N ALA A 112 0.83 -18.13 7.61
CA ALA A 112 2.15 -17.93 7.02
C ALA A 112 3.06 -17.04 7.89
N ILE A 113 2.53 -15.94 8.44
CA ILE A 113 3.25 -15.06 9.39
C ILE A 113 3.68 -15.86 10.63
N ARG A 114 2.77 -16.62 11.24
CA ARG A 114 3.09 -17.47 12.41
C ARG A 114 4.15 -18.52 12.11
N LEU A 115 4.13 -19.13 10.92
CA LEU A 115 5.17 -20.07 10.50
C LEU A 115 6.53 -19.36 10.38
N CYS A 116 6.58 -18.19 9.73
CA CYS A 116 7.79 -17.36 9.61
C CYS A 116 8.32 -16.91 10.99
N ALA A 117 7.44 -16.53 11.92
CA ALA A 117 7.79 -16.16 13.28
C ALA A 117 8.32 -17.34 14.13
N SER A 118 7.90 -18.57 13.83
CA SER A 118 8.22 -19.77 14.62
C SER A 118 9.64 -20.34 14.43
N GLY A 119 10.43 -19.79 13.51
CA GLY A 119 11.81 -20.23 13.22
C GLY A 119 11.94 -21.51 12.39
N ILE A 120 10.87 -22.33 12.31
CA ILE A 120 10.77 -23.53 11.45
C ILE A 120 10.23 -23.25 10.04
N ALA A 121 10.25 -21.99 9.60
CA ALA A 121 9.95 -21.65 8.21
C ALA A 121 11.10 -22.09 7.27
N PRO A 122 10.78 -22.42 6.00
CA PRO A 122 11.77 -22.59 4.94
C PRO A 122 12.58 -21.31 4.73
N ARG A 123 13.74 -21.45 4.07
CA ARG A 123 14.71 -20.38 3.85
C ARG A 123 15.27 -20.44 2.42
N ASP A 124 15.69 -19.31 1.90
CA ASP A 124 16.59 -19.24 0.76
C ASP A 124 17.98 -19.72 1.21
N LEU A 125 18.54 -20.70 0.50
CA LEU A 125 19.82 -21.34 0.80
C LEU A 125 20.90 -21.03 -0.24
N ILE A 126 20.61 -20.12 -1.19
CA ILE A 126 21.56 -19.66 -2.20
C ILE A 126 21.94 -18.21 -1.92
N GLU A 127 23.21 -17.88 -2.15
CA GLU A 127 23.67 -16.50 -2.26
C GLU A 127 23.05 -15.81 -3.50
N ASP A 128 23.04 -14.48 -3.50
CA ASP A 128 22.54 -13.69 -4.64
C ASP A 128 23.64 -13.42 -5.66
N ASP A 129 23.29 -13.51 -6.94
CA ASP A 129 24.22 -13.28 -8.04
C ASP A 129 24.61 -11.80 -8.11
N ASP A 130 25.90 -11.53 -8.39
CA ASP A 130 26.45 -10.18 -8.40
C ASP A 130 25.71 -9.20 -9.33
N VAL A 131 25.04 -9.68 -10.39
CA VAL A 131 24.23 -8.82 -11.28
C VAL A 131 22.99 -8.24 -10.58
N LEU A 132 22.52 -8.82 -9.48
CA LEU A 132 21.38 -8.33 -8.69
C LEU A 132 21.78 -7.26 -7.67
N LYS A 133 23.07 -7.02 -7.42
CA LYS A 133 23.50 -6.04 -6.42
C LYS A 133 22.95 -4.66 -6.74
N ALA A 134 22.36 -4.03 -5.74
CA ALA A 134 21.70 -2.74 -5.84
C ALA A 134 22.19 -1.79 -4.73
N GLU A 135 22.01 -0.48 -4.94
CA GLU A 135 22.30 0.53 -3.91
C GLU A 135 21.15 1.53 -3.86
N ILE A 136 20.61 1.77 -2.66
CA ILE A 136 19.60 2.80 -2.40
C ILE A 136 20.00 3.59 -1.15
N PHE A 137 19.93 4.92 -1.21
CA PHE A 137 20.36 5.80 -0.11
C PHE A 137 21.80 5.57 0.39
N GLY A 138 22.71 5.14 -0.50
CA GLY A 138 24.08 4.72 -0.15
C GLY A 138 24.17 3.40 0.63
N LYS A 139 23.05 2.68 0.82
CA LYS A 139 22.97 1.37 1.47
C LYS A 139 22.96 0.28 0.39
N LYS A 140 23.96 -0.61 0.44
CA LYS A 140 24.12 -1.72 -0.51
C LYS A 140 23.19 -2.88 -0.16
N LEU A 141 22.59 -3.47 -1.19
CA LEU A 141 21.66 -4.60 -1.14
C LEU A 141 22.20 -5.80 -1.92
N SER A 142 21.94 -7.02 -1.44
CA SER A 142 22.29 -8.26 -2.16
C SER A 142 21.41 -8.46 -3.40
N ASN A 143 20.15 -8.02 -3.33
CA ASN A 143 19.19 -8.05 -4.43
C ASN A 143 18.15 -6.93 -4.29
N PRO A 144 17.43 -6.56 -5.37
CA PRO A 144 16.49 -5.44 -5.37
C PRO A 144 15.05 -5.83 -4.99
N ILE A 145 14.82 -7.09 -4.60
CA ILE A 145 13.48 -7.67 -4.43
C ILE A 145 13.04 -7.54 -2.97
N GLY A 146 12.04 -6.70 -2.75
CA GLY A 146 11.42 -6.45 -1.44
C GLY A 146 10.06 -7.10 -1.24
N LEU A 147 9.61 -7.14 0.00
CA LEU A 147 8.24 -7.43 0.42
C LEU A 147 7.55 -6.11 0.82
N ALA A 148 6.38 -5.82 0.25
CA ALA A 148 5.63 -4.58 0.52
C ALA A 148 4.92 -4.57 1.87
N ALA A 149 4.63 -3.35 2.39
CA ALA A 149 3.75 -3.17 3.55
C ALA A 149 2.42 -3.92 3.41
N GLY A 150 1.92 -4.32 4.55
CA GLY A 150 0.63 -4.97 4.73
C GLY A 150 0.71 -6.48 4.81
N PHE A 151 1.88 -7.09 4.60
CA PHE A 151 2.09 -8.52 4.86
C PHE A 151 2.29 -8.74 6.36
N ASP A 152 3.47 -8.47 6.91
CA ASP A 152 3.72 -8.41 8.35
C ASP A 152 3.41 -7.00 8.88
N LYS A 153 2.16 -6.80 9.30
CA LYS A 153 1.69 -5.52 9.86
C LYS A 153 2.19 -5.25 11.29
N GLN A 154 2.60 -6.28 12.02
CA GLN A 154 2.78 -6.21 13.48
C GLN A 154 4.22 -6.47 13.96
N ALA A 155 5.18 -6.64 13.04
CA ALA A 155 6.57 -7.03 13.32
C ALA A 155 6.72 -8.42 13.95
N GLU A 156 5.87 -9.37 13.55
CA GLU A 156 5.89 -10.76 14.03
C GLU A 156 6.97 -11.63 13.37
N ALA A 157 7.27 -11.39 12.10
CA ALA A 157 7.89 -12.38 11.21
C ALA A 157 9.13 -11.89 10.43
N ILE A 158 9.61 -10.67 10.72
CA ILE A 158 10.73 -9.99 10.03
C ILE A 158 11.88 -10.94 9.66
N ASP A 159 12.41 -11.70 10.62
CA ASP A 159 13.55 -12.59 10.38
C ASP A 159 13.21 -13.71 9.39
N GLY A 160 12.13 -14.45 9.64
CA GLY A 160 11.68 -15.53 8.75
C GLY A 160 11.35 -15.03 7.34
N LEU A 161 10.90 -13.78 7.18
CA LEU A 161 10.67 -13.16 5.88
C LEU A 161 11.99 -12.76 5.19
N LEU A 162 12.95 -12.18 5.92
CA LEU A 162 14.30 -11.92 5.41
C LEU A 162 15.07 -13.22 5.05
N ASP A 163 14.74 -14.33 5.72
CA ASP A 163 15.23 -15.68 5.40
C ASP A 163 14.68 -16.24 4.09
N LEU A 164 13.57 -15.72 3.54
CA LEU A 164 13.02 -16.13 2.23
C LEU A 164 13.72 -15.46 1.03
N GLY A 165 14.85 -14.78 1.27
CA GLY A 165 15.68 -14.23 0.21
C GLY A 165 15.34 -12.80 -0.22
N PHE A 166 14.36 -12.15 0.39
CA PHE A 166 14.08 -10.72 0.16
C PHE A 166 15.27 -9.83 0.58
N GLY A 167 15.61 -8.83 -0.25
CA GLY A 167 16.56 -7.77 0.07
C GLY A 167 15.95 -6.68 0.98
N ILE A 168 14.63 -6.44 0.87
CA ILE A 168 13.91 -5.45 1.69
C ILE A 168 12.68 -6.10 2.31
N VAL A 169 12.39 -5.86 3.59
CA VAL A 169 11.10 -6.21 4.22
C VAL A 169 10.45 -4.96 4.78
N GLU A 170 9.26 -4.61 4.28
CA GLU A 170 8.47 -3.47 4.75
C GLU A 170 7.34 -3.93 5.68
N ILE A 171 7.45 -3.60 6.97
CA ILE A 171 6.41 -3.89 7.97
C ILE A 171 5.37 -2.77 8.04
N GLY A 172 4.21 -3.04 8.65
CA GLY A 172 3.12 -2.08 8.81
C GLY A 172 2.12 -2.13 7.65
N SER A 173 1.38 -1.07 7.31
CA SER A 173 1.35 0.25 7.96
C SER A 173 0.95 0.15 9.44
N VAL A 174 1.80 0.66 10.32
CA VAL A 174 1.54 0.75 11.77
C VAL A 174 0.92 2.11 12.08
N THR A 175 -0.04 2.12 13.01
CA THR A 175 -0.67 3.34 13.55
C THR A 175 -0.20 3.61 14.98
N PRO A 176 -0.25 4.85 15.50
CA PRO A 176 0.07 5.16 16.89
C PRO A 176 -0.71 4.31 17.89
N GLU A 177 -2.04 4.39 17.85
CA GLU A 177 -2.94 3.65 18.72
C GLU A 177 -3.40 2.36 18.06
N PRO A 178 -3.70 1.30 18.85
CA PRO A 178 -4.23 0.04 18.33
C PRO A 178 -5.60 0.26 17.66
N GLN A 179 -5.84 -0.38 16.52
CA GLN A 179 -7.15 -0.42 15.88
C GLN A 179 -7.38 -1.73 15.11
N PRO A 180 -8.60 -2.32 15.17
CA PRO A 180 -8.88 -3.62 14.56
C PRO A 180 -8.93 -3.59 13.02
N GLY A 181 -8.97 -2.40 12.42
CA GLY A 181 -9.29 -2.18 11.01
C GLY A 181 -10.79 -2.26 10.72
N ASN A 182 -11.16 -2.35 9.44
CA ASN A 182 -12.57 -2.49 9.04
C ASN A 182 -13.07 -3.95 9.28
N PRO A 183 -14.40 -4.18 9.38
CA PRO A 183 -14.98 -5.52 9.62
C PRO A 183 -14.59 -6.57 8.59
N GLN A 184 -14.61 -7.84 9.00
CA GLN A 184 -14.43 -9.00 8.11
C GLN A 184 -15.77 -9.46 7.49
N PRO A 185 -15.78 -10.09 6.30
CA PRO A 185 -14.64 -10.35 5.42
C PRO A 185 -14.15 -9.07 4.70
N ARG A 186 -12.84 -8.99 4.50
CA ARG A 186 -12.13 -7.78 4.03
C ARG A 186 -10.93 -8.05 3.13
N TYR A 187 -10.75 -9.28 2.69
CA TYR A 187 -9.65 -9.70 1.84
C TYR A 187 -10.14 -10.86 0.97
N PHE A 188 -9.98 -10.74 -0.34
CA PHE A 188 -10.64 -11.58 -1.34
C PHE A 188 -9.65 -11.97 -2.43
N ARG A 189 -9.67 -13.24 -2.86
CA ARG A 189 -8.85 -13.75 -3.95
C ARG A 189 -9.64 -13.70 -5.26
N LEU A 190 -9.10 -13.01 -6.26
CA LEU A 190 -9.55 -13.05 -7.65
C LEU A 190 -8.65 -14.04 -8.38
N VAL A 191 -9.01 -15.32 -8.30
CA VAL A 191 -8.09 -16.44 -8.57
C VAL A 191 -7.70 -16.53 -10.05
N ALA A 192 -8.61 -16.21 -10.98
CA ALA A 192 -8.33 -16.24 -12.41
C ALA A 192 -7.35 -15.12 -12.84
N ASP A 193 -7.33 -14.01 -12.10
CA ASP A 193 -6.51 -12.82 -12.36
C ASP A 193 -5.14 -12.86 -11.66
N ASN A 194 -4.91 -13.89 -10.83
CA ASN A 194 -3.88 -13.89 -9.79
C ASN A 194 -3.87 -12.61 -8.93
N ALA A 195 -5.06 -12.05 -8.67
CA ALA A 195 -5.25 -10.76 -8.03
C ALA A 195 -5.97 -10.89 -6.68
N VAL A 196 -6.05 -9.79 -5.95
CA VAL A 196 -6.76 -9.66 -4.67
C VAL A 196 -7.43 -8.30 -4.56
N ILE A 197 -8.57 -8.27 -3.86
CA ILE A 197 -9.19 -7.03 -3.37
C ILE A 197 -9.13 -7.06 -1.84
N ASN A 198 -8.75 -5.93 -1.22
CA ASN A 198 -8.71 -5.81 0.24
C ASN A 198 -9.25 -4.47 0.74
N ARG A 199 -9.94 -4.50 1.89
CA ARG A 199 -10.45 -3.32 2.62
C ARG A 199 -9.98 -3.22 4.07
N PHE A 200 -8.73 -3.60 4.35
CA PHE A 200 -8.21 -3.76 5.72
C PHE A 200 -8.41 -2.55 6.65
N GLY A 201 -8.18 -1.32 6.18
CA GLY A 201 -8.30 -0.10 6.98
C GLY A 201 -7.27 0.01 8.11
N PHE A 202 -5.99 -0.25 7.82
CA PHE A 202 -4.88 -0.23 8.78
C PHE A 202 -5.16 -0.98 10.10
N ASN A 203 -5.35 -2.30 10.04
CA ASN A 203 -5.42 -3.11 11.27
C ASN A 203 -4.02 -3.21 11.92
N SER A 204 -3.90 -2.73 13.16
CA SER A 204 -2.63 -2.38 13.82
C SER A 204 -2.75 -2.58 15.33
N GLU A 205 -1.69 -3.09 15.97
CA GLU A 205 -1.59 -3.23 17.43
C GLU A 205 -1.00 -2.00 18.14
N GLY A 206 -0.76 -0.91 17.41
CA GLY A 206 -0.21 0.34 17.96
C GLY A 206 1.32 0.36 18.06
N HIS A 207 1.92 1.56 18.00
CA HIS A 207 3.39 1.72 18.03
C HIS A 207 4.04 1.06 19.26
N VAL A 208 3.35 0.98 20.39
CA VAL A 208 3.86 0.36 21.64
C VAL A 208 4.11 -1.15 21.47
N ALA A 209 3.19 -1.89 20.83
CA ALA A 209 3.33 -3.33 20.62
C ALA A 209 4.45 -3.65 19.62
N ILE A 210 4.48 -2.94 18.48
CA ILE A 210 5.51 -3.09 17.44
C ILE A 210 6.89 -2.75 18.02
N LEU A 211 7.03 -1.65 18.77
CA LEU A 211 8.26 -1.27 19.44
C LEU A 211 8.75 -2.35 20.42
N GLY A 212 7.83 -2.99 21.16
CA GLY A 212 8.15 -4.12 22.02
C GLY A 212 8.78 -5.29 21.26
N ARG A 213 8.19 -5.69 20.13
CA ARG A 213 8.75 -6.75 19.26
C ARG A 213 10.09 -6.37 18.65
N LEU A 214 10.25 -5.13 18.17
CA LEU A 214 11.51 -4.65 17.58
C LEU A 214 12.66 -4.63 18.60
N ARG A 215 12.38 -4.23 19.85
CA ARG A 215 13.36 -4.30 20.96
C ARG A 215 13.71 -5.73 21.34
N ASP A 216 12.72 -6.60 21.48
CA ASP A 216 12.94 -8.02 21.77
C ASP A 216 13.75 -8.71 20.66
N ARG A 217 13.46 -8.41 19.39
CA ARG A 217 14.21 -8.91 18.23
C ARG A 217 15.69 -8.51 18.30
N ILE A 218 15.99 -7.22 18.47
CA ILE A 218 17.37 -6.73 18.62
C ILE A 218 18.04 -7.37 19.84
N ARG A 219 17.34 -7.46 20.98
CA ARG A 219 17.84 -8.12 22.19
C ARG A 219 18.18 -9.59 21.96
N ARG A 220 17.32 -10.37 21.31
CA ARG A 220 17.58 -11.79 20.99
C ARG A 220 18.78 -11.95 20.08
N TRP A 221 18.92 -11.08 19.07
CA TRP A 221 20.08 -11.07 18.18
C TRP A 221 21.38 -10.74 18.94
N LEU A 222 21.37 -9.74 19.83
CA LEU A 222 22.52 -9.33 20.66
C LEU A 222 22.89 -10.33 21.77
N LEU A 223 22.07 -11.35 22.03
CA LEU A 223 22.31 -12.39 23.03
C LEU A 223 22.66 -13.76 22.42
N HIS A 224 22.67 -13.86 21.09
CA HIS A 224 23.07 -15.07 20.37
C HIS A 224 24.60 -15.20 20.31
N GLU A 225 25.14 -16.37 20.60
CA GLU A 225 26.54 -16.52 21.01
C GLU A 225 27.54 -16.23 19.88
N SER A 226 27.19 -16.57 18.63
CA SER A 226 27.95 -16.20 17.43
C SER A 226 28.14 -14.68 17.33
N ASN A 227 27.04 -13.94 17.46
CA ASN A 227 27.00 -12.51 17.19
C ASN A 227 27.78 -11.72 18.25
N VAL A 228 27.74 -12.20 19.50
CA VAL A 228 28.55 -11.67 20.61
C VAL A 228 30.03 -12.00 20.40
N ALA A 229 30.37 -13.20 19.90
CA ALA A 229 31.75 -13.55 19.58
C ALA A 229 32.33 -12.61 18.51
N ASP A 230 31.63 -12.42 17.39
CA ASP A 230 32.05 -11.52 16.30
C ASP A 230 32.24 -10.07 16.79
N MET A 231 31.32 -9.55 17.60
CA MET A 231 31.46 -8.22 18.21
C MET A 231 32.59 -8.14 19.25
N SER A 232 32.88 -9.23 19.98
CA SER A 232 33.95 -9.24 20.98
C SER A 232 35.35 -9.22 20.37
N ILE A 233 35.53 -9.81 19.18
CA ILE A 233 36.81 -9.86 18.45
C ILE A 233 37.28 -8.44 18.06
N SER A 234 36.34 -7.51 17.81
CA SER A 234 36.66 -6.12 17.46
C SER A 234 36.69 -5.14 18.65
N SER A 235 36.10 -5.49 19.80
CA SER A 235 35.83 -4.52 20.89
C SER A 235 36.18 -4.98 22.31
N GLY A 236 36.53 -6.24 22.53
CA GLY A 236 36.92 -6.78 23.85
C GLY A 236 35.84 -6.79 24.93
N SER A 237 34.60 -6.41 24.60
CA SER A 237 33.50 -6.30 25.58
C SER A 237 32.89 -7.66 25.91
N SER A 238 32.76 -7.98 27.21
CA SER A 238 32.18 -9.24 27.65
C SER A 238 30.66 -9.30 27.44
N ARG A 239 30.12 -10.51 27.23
CA ARG A 239 28.66 -10.77 27.18
C ARG A 239 27.90 -10.17 28.37
N GLN A 240 28.47 -10.28 29.58
CA GLN A 240 27.89 -9.72 30.80
C GLN A 240 27.80 -8.18 30.77
N THR A 241 28.69 -7.51 30.02
CA THR A 241 28.63 -6.06 29.82
C THR A 241 27.44 -5.69 28.95
N VAL A 242 27.23 -6.41 27.83
CA VAL A 242 26.09 -6.22 26.92
C VAL A 242 24.76 -6.52 27.64
N GLU A 243 24.69 -7.62 28.38
CA GLU A 243 23.51 -7.99 29.19
C GLU A 243 23.17 -6.94 30.26
N LYS A 244 24.17 -6.42 31.00
CA LYS A 244 23.97 -5.35 31.98
C LYS A 244 23.59 -4.01 31.35
N LEU A 245 24.12 -3.69 30.18
CA LEU A 245 23.78 -2.45 29.46
C LEU A 245 22.34 -2.49 28.93
N LEU A 246 21.94 -3.60 28.30
CA LEU A 246 20.56 -3.83 27.85
C LEU A 246 19.56 -3.86 29.01
N ALA A 247 19.96 -4.38 30.18
CA ALA A 247 19.11 -4.42 31.38
C ALA A 247 18.97 -3.06 32.09
N SER A 248 20.00 -2.21 32.05
CA SER A 248 19.99 -0.88 32.67
C SER A 248 19.39 0.20 31.75
N HIS A 249 19.53 0.05 30.43
CA HIS A 249 19.10 1.02 29.43
C HIS A 249 18.31 0.29 28.31
N PRO A 250 17.02 -0.03 28.50
CA PRO A 250 16.22 -0.74 27.49
C PRO A 250 16.01 0.04 26.19
N ASP A 251 16.25 1.36 26.20
CA ASP A 251 16.26 2.22 25.01
C ASP A 251 17.61 2.24 24.27
N SER A 252 18.66 1.57 24.79
CA SER A 252 19.99 1.53 24.17
C SER A 252 20.14 0.54 23.00
N ALA A 253 19.15 -0.32 22.76
CA ALA A 253 19.21 -1.35 21.73
C ALA A 253 19.52 -0.80 20.31
N PRO A 254 18.89 0.29 19.82
CA PRO A 254 19.32 0.97 18.60
C PRO A 254 20.78 1.42 18.62
N ARG A 255 21.21 2.10 19.70
CA ARG A 255 22.59 2.62 19.85
C ARG A 255 23.64 1.50 19.88
N LEU A 256 23.30 0.30 20.32
CA LEU A 256 24.18 -0.87 20.25
C LEU A 256 24.31 -1.41 18.82
N VAL A 257 23.23 -1.40 18.04
CA VAL A 257 23.24 -1.76 16.61
C VAL A 257 23.99 -0.68 15.80
N ASP A 258 23.84 0.59 16.16
CA ASP A 258 24.63 1.71 15.61
C ASP A 258 26.13 1.56 15.90
N ALA A 259 26.49 1.23 17.15
CA ALA A 259 27.89 1.01 17.56
C ALA A 259 28.51 -0.24 16.90
N ALA A 260 27.69 -1.24 16.53
CA ALA A 260 28.11 -2.38 15.73
C ALA A 260 28.17 -2.07 14.21
N GLY A 261 27.70 -0.89 13.77
CA GLY A 261 27.65 -0.50 12.36
C GLY A 261 26.61 -1.26 11.51
N LEU A 262 25.65 -1.93 12.15
CA LEU A 262 24.72 -2.86 11.51
C LEU A 262 23.41 -2.21 11.05
N PRO A 263 22.79 -2.70 9.95
CA PRO A 263 21.45 -2.30 9.55
C PRO A 263 20.39 -2.81 10.53
N ARG A 264 19.20 -2.20 10.56
CA ARG A 264 18.07 -2.60 11.41
C ARG A 264 17.40 -3.90 10.94
N SER A 265 17.63 -4.31 9.70
CA SER A 265 17.45 -5.69 9.23
C SER A 265 18.26 -6.72 10.02
N LEU A 266 19.31 -6.31 10.75
CA LEU A 266 20.28 -7.17 11.46
C LEU A 266 21.00 -8.17 10.54
N ARG A 267 21.07 -7.87 9.24
CA ARG A 267 21.62 -8.71 8.17
C ARG A 267 22.27 -7.83 7.11
N GLU A 268 23.53 -8.08 6.78
CA GLU A 268 24.20 -7.35 5.70
C GLU A 268 23.50 -7.55 4.35
N GLY A 269 23.58 -6.55 3.47
CA GLY A 269 22.91 -6.57 2.17
C GLY A 269 21.38 -6.55 2.21
N LYS A 270 20.75 -6.29 3.37
CA LYS A 270 19.29 -6.28 3.54
C LYS A 270 18.80 -5.10 4.38
N LEU A 271 17.56 -4.65 4.17
CA LEU A 271 16.97 -3.48 4.86
C LEU A 271 15.58 -3.77 5.46
N LEU A 272 15.33 -3.25 6.67
CA LEU A 272 14.03 -3.24 7.33
C LEU A 272 13.34 -1.88 7.15
N SER A 273 12.26 -1.85 6.37
CA SER A 273 11.44 -0.66 6.20
C SER A 273 10.26 -0.66 7.17
N ILE A 274 9.93 0.49 7.78
CA ILE A 274 8.77 0.66 8.64
C ILE A 274 7.78 1.62 7.99
N ASN A 275 6.63 1.09 7.58
CA ASN A 275 5.55 1.85 6.99
C ASN A 275 4.62 2.39 8.10
N LEU A 276 4.35 3.70 8.07
CA LEU A 276 3.54 4.44 9.03
C LEU A 276 2.19 4.82 8.39
N GLY A 277 1.12 4.73 9.18
CA GLY A 277 -0.23 5.13 8.79
C GLY A 277 -0.94 5.91 9.89
N LYS A 278 -1.88 6.78 9.50
CA LYS A 278 -2.71 7.56 10.41
C LYS A 278 -3.80 6.69 11.06
N ASN A 279 -4.14 6.94 12.33
CA ASN A 279 -5.32 6.32 12.95
C ASN A 279 -6.60 6.83 12.27
N LYS A 280 -7.65 5.99 12.28
CA LYS A 280 -8.95 6.30 11.66
C LYS A 280 -9.73 7.40 12.39
N ILE A 281 -9.41 7.65 13.66
CA ILE A 281 -10.09 8.63 14.53
C ILE A 281 -9.43 10.03 14.52
N SER A 282 -8.16 10.14 14.14
CA SER A 282 -7.45 11.42 14.06
C SER A 282 -8.01 12.26 12.92
N ALA A 283 -7.94 13.60 13.00
CA ALA A 283 -8.37 14.47 11.90
C ALA A 283 -7.61 14.16 10.60
N GLU A 284 -8.17 14.51 9.44
CA GLU A 284 -7.60 14.11 8.14
C GLU A 284 -6.21 14.73 7.93
N GLN A 285 -6.14 16.03 8.16
CA GLN A 285 -4.96 16.90 8.09
C GLN A 285 -4.01 16.77 9.30
N ASP A 286 -4.29 15.88 10.27
CA ASP A 286 -3.44 15.71 11.45
C ASP A 286 -2.18 14.89 11.11
N VAL A 287 -1.05 15.58 11.01
CA VAL A 287 0.27 15.00 10.74
C VAL A 287 0.87 14.31 11.98
N SER A 288 0.32 14.57 13.18
CA SER A 288 0.92 14.15 14.45
C SER A 288 1.08 12.62 14.58
N ASP A 289 0.25 11.83 13.91
CA ASP A 289 0.38 10.36 13.90
C ASP A 289 1.65 9.88 13.19
N TYR A 290 2.04 10.53 12.09
CA TYR A 290 3.29 10.23 11.39
C TYR A 290 4.49 10.70 12.20
N VAL A 291 4.42 11.89 12.82
CA VAL A 291 5.44 12.42 13.73
C VAL A 291 5.66 11.49 14.93
N LYS A 292 4.58 11.06 15.60
CA LYS A 292 4.60 10.00 16.64
C LYS A 292 5.28 8.72 16.14
N GLY A 293 5.04 8.33 14.89
CA GLY A 293 5.65 7.15 14.26
C GLY A 293 7.14 7.28 14.02
N VAL A 294 7.59 8.43 13.50
CA VAL A 294 9.01 8.73 13.32
C VAL A 294 9.76 8.63 14.63
N HIS A 295 9.41 9.45 15.65
CA HIS A 295 10.16 9.43 16.92
C HIS A 295 10.10 8.07 17.65
N LYS A 296 9.02 7.30 17.49
CA LYS A 296 8.80 6.05 18.25
C LYS A 296 9.38 4.81 17.58
N LEU A 297 9.34 4.73 16.25
CA LEU A 297 9.75 3.55 15.47
C LEU A 297 10.94 3.82 14.54
N GLY A 298 11.16 5.07 14.11
CA GLY A 298 12.26 5.46 13.25
C GLY A 298 13.66 5.01 13.68
N PRO A 299 14.02 5.01 14.99
CA PRO A 299 15.32 4.50 15.45
C PRO A 299 15.52 2.99 15.24
N TYR A 300 14.45 2.26 14.86
CA TYR A 300 14.41 0.82 14.61
C TYR A 300 14.18 0.51 13.11
N ALA A 301 14.18 1.52 12.24
CA ALA A 301 13.99 1.40 10.81
C ALA A 301 15.31 1.63 10.05
N ASP A 302 15.55 0.87 8.98
CA ASP A 302 16.53 1.25 7.97
C ASP A 302 15.99 2.32 7.02
N MET A 303 14.66 2.37 6.84
CA MET A 303 13.91 3.33 6.02
C MET A 303 12.50 3.52 6.61
N ILE A 304 11.97 4.74 6.64
CA ILE A 304 10.59 5.07 7.07
C ILE A 304 9.73 5.33 5.84
N VAL A 305 8.46 4.90 5.84
CA VAL A 305 7.52 5.16 4.73
C VAL A 305 6.24 5.80 5.24
N VAL A 306 5.89 6.98 4.73
CA VAL A 306 4.65 7.70 4.99
C VAL A 306 3.56 7.21 4.01
N ASN A 307 2.51 6.55 4.51
CA ASN A 307 1.43 6.04 3.66
C ASN A 307 0.22 6.98 3.61
N VAL A 308 0.10 7.72 2.50
CA VAL A 308 -1.03 8.62 2.17
C VAL A 308 -2.02 7.98 1.18
N SER A 309 -1.86 6.71 0.82
CA SER A 309 -2.44 6.13 -0.39
C SER A 309 -3.41 4.96 -0.18
N SER A 310 -3.62 4.51 1.06
CA SER A 310 -4.61 3.49 1.39
C SER A 310 -6.03 3.94 0.99
N PRO A 311 -6.74 3.22 0.10
CA PRO A 311 -8.14 3.52 -0.22
C PRO A 311 -9.11 3.12 0.91
N ASN A 312 -8.59 2.45 1.94
CA ASN A 312 -9.37 1.76 2.97
C ASN A 312 -9.51 2.58 4.27
N THR A 313 -8.93 3.78 4.28
CA THR A 313 -8.97 4.77 5.35
C THR A 313 -9.62 6.02 4.75
N PRO A 314 -10.83 6.44 5.17
CA PRO A 314 -11.52 7.58 4.59
C PRO A 314 -10.67 8.86 4.60
N GLY A 315 -10.82 9.69 3.57
CA GLY A 315 -10.09 10.95 3.44
C GLY A 315 -8.63 10.83 3.00
N LEU A 316 -7.90 9.81 3.48
CA LEU A 316 -6.43 9.70 3.42
C LEU A 316 -5.80 10.06 2.06
N ARG A 317 -6.41 9.64 0.94
CA ARG A 317 -5.90 9.91 -0.41
C ARG A 317 -5.93 11.39 -0.83
N ARG A 318 -6.74 12.24 -0.19
CA ARG A 318 -6.77 13.69 -0.42
C ARG A 318 -5.51 14.39 0.09
N LEU A 319 -4.76 13.75 0.99
CA LEU A 319 -3.44 14.20 1.44
C LEU A 319 -2.37 14.18 0.34
N GLN A 320 -2.69 13.68 -0.87
CA GLN A 320 -1.80 13.69 -2.03
C GLN A 320 -1.91 14.97 -2.87
N ARG A 321 -2.83 15.91 -2.55
CA ARG A 321 -2.91 17.23 -3.21
C ARG A 321 -1.67 18.07 -2.84
N ARG A 322 -0.99 18.66 -3.84
CA ARG A 322 0.33 19.34 -3.74
C ARG A 322 0.65 19.95 -2.37
N GLY A 323 -0.01 21.05 -2.00
CA GLY A 323 0.29 21.78 -0.76
C GLY A 323 0.05 20.97 0.52
N VAL A 324 -1.03 20.19 0.57
CA VAL A 324 -1.34 19.32 1.73
C VAL A 324 -0.30 18.21 1.88
N LEU A 325 0.15 17.63 0.76
CA LEU A 325 1.23 16.65 0.75
C LEU A 325 2.54 17.28 1.19
N GLN A 326 2.87 18.45 0.64
CA GLN A 326 4.11 19.16 0.89
C GLN A 326 4.26 19.58 2.37
N ASP A 327 3.22 20.20 2.94
CA ASP A 327 3.26 20.64 4.34
C ASP A 327 3.25 19.45 5.32
N LEU A 328 2.60 18.34 4.95
CA LEU A 328 2.68 17.07 5.69
C LEU A 328 4.11 16.53 5.65
N LEU A 329 4.70 16.37 4.47
CA LEU A 329 6.02 15.78 4.31
C LEU A 329 7.11 16.63 4.97
N LYS A 330 7.10 17.96 4.84
CA LYS A 330 8.02 18.88 5.55
C LYS A 330 7.99 18.67 7.07
N GLN A 331 6.81 18.55 7.66
CA GLN A 331 6.67 18.31 9.11
C GLN A 331 7.23 16.94 9.54
N VAL A 332 7.03 15.90 8.73
CA VAL A 332 7.56 14.55 9.04
C VAL A 332 9.07 14.45 8.78
N VAL A 333 9.61 15.17 7.80
CA VAL A 333 11.07 15.33 7.58
C VAL A 333 11.70 16.09 8.74
N PHE A 334 11.11 17.19 9.21
CA PHE A 334 11.58 17.89 10.41
C PHE A 334 11.62 16.96 11.64
N ALA A 335 10.57 16.17 11.86
CA ALA A 335 10.53 15.17 12.95
C ALA A 335 11.61 14.08 12.79
N ARG A 336 11.97 13.71 11.55
CA ARG A 336 13.06 12.77 11.24
C ARG A 336 14.41 13.40 11.57
N ASP A 337 14.64 14.63 11.14
CA ASP A 337 15.91 15.33 11.36
C ASP A 337 16.13 15.64 12.86
N GLU A 338 15.08 16.01 13.60
CA GLU A 338 15.11 16.15 15.07
C GLU A 338 15.39 14.81 15.77
N MET A 339 14.75 13.72 15.32
CA MET A 339 15.01 12.38 15.85
C MET A 339 16.48 11.99 15.70
N LEU A 340 17.09 12.23 14.53
CA LEU A 340 18.50 11.88 14.26
C LEU A 340 19.50 12.71 15.07
N GLN A 341 19.20 13.98 15.32
CA GLN A 341 19.98 14.81 16.24
C GLN A 341 19.93 14.24 17.66
N ASN A 342 18.73 13.89 18.14
CA ASN A 342 18.51 13.37 19.49
C ASN A 342 19.07 11.95 19.74
N THR A 343 19.09 11.07 18.73
CA THR A 343 19.74 9.75 18.87
C THR A 343 21.25 9.87 19.03
N GLY A 344 21.85 10.95 18.53
CA GLY A 344 23.30 11.20 18.55
C GLY A 344 24.05 10.47 17.44
N THR A 345 23.35 10.11 16.36
CA THR A 345 23.88 9.25 15.30
C THR A 345 24.80 10.05 14.37
N LYS A 346 26.05 10.23 14.81
CA LYS A 346 27.07 11.04 14.12
C LYS A 346 27.37 10.53 12.71
N LEU A 347 27.71 11.49 11.84
CA LEU A 347 28.20 11.27 10.48
C LEU A 347 29.34 10.25 10.47
N ARG A 348 29.12 9.10 9.84
CA ARG A 348 30.21 8.18 9.49
C ARG A 348 31.05 8.84 8.39
N ASP A 349 32.35 8.93 8.64
CA ASP A 349 33.37 9.39 7.68
C ASP A 349 33.11 10.79 7.07
N GLY A 350 32.46 11.68 7.82
CA GLY A 350 32.34 13.12 7.52
C GLY A 350 31.41 13.52 6.37
N LYS A 351 30.80 12.55 5.67
CA LYS A 351 29.77 12.81 4.66
C LYS A 351 28.36 12.82 5.30
N PRO A 352 27.33 13.39 4.64
CA PRO A 352 25.93 13.29 5.06
C PRO A 352 25.42 11.84 5.08
N GLY A 353 25.75 11.10 6.14
CA GLY A 353 25.29 9.73 6.36
C GLY A 353 23.79 9.71 6.66
N LEU A 354 22.99 9.41 5.65
CA LEU A 354 21.52 9.45 5.72
C LEU A 354 21.00 8.21 6.47
N THR A 355 21.03 8.33 7.81
CA THR A 355 20.91 7.22 8.76
C THR A 355 19.55 6.52 8.70
N THR A 356 18.47 7.30 8.57
CA THR A 356 17.13 6.77 8.27
C THR A 356 16.45 7.59 7.15
N PRO A 357 16.50 7.14 5.89
CA PRO A 357 15.75 7.73 4.79
C PRO A 357 14.25 7.67 5.03
N LEU A 358 13.54 8.68 4.52
CA LEU A 358 12.09 8.81 4.60
C LEU A 358 11.50 8.86 3.18
N LEU A 359 10.54 7.99 2.92
CA LEU A 359 9.84 7.88 1.65
C LEU A 359 8.35 8.17 1.83
N VAL A 360 7.66 8.52 0.75
CA VAL A 360 6.18 8.53 0.70
C VAL A 360 5.66 7.42 -0.23
N LYS A 361 4.52 6.80 0.11
CA LYS A 361 3.88 5.75 -0.73
C LYS A 361 2.57 6.27 -1.31
N ILE A 362 2.48 6.34 -2.63
CA ILE A 362 1.40 7.02 -3.36
C ILE A 362 0.42 6.05 -4.04
N ALA A 363 -0.76 6.56 -4.42
CA ALA A 363 -1.78 5.80 -5.14
C ALA A 363 -1.49 5.76 -6.66
N PRO A 364 -1.93 4.70 -7.37
CA PRO A 364 -1.90 4.62 -8.84
C PRO A 364 -3.10 5.35 -9.48
N ASP A 365 -4.07 5.79 -8.67
CA ASP A 365 -5.32 6.41 -9.11
C ASP A 365 -5.18 7.93 -9.06
N LEU A 366 -4.25 8.45 -9.86
CA LEU A 366 -3.92 9.86 -10.03
C LEU A 366 -3.85 10.14 -11.54
N ASP A 367 -4.27 11.33 -11.96
CA ASP A 367 -4.02 11.81 -13.33
C ASP A 367 -2.60 12.39 -13.47
N GLU A 368 -2.23 12.74 -14.71
CA GLU A 368 -0.88 13.23 -15.05
C GLU A 368 -0.52 14.53 -14.30
N VAL A 369 -1.47 15.45 -14.13
CA VAL A 369 -1.24 16.70 -13.39
C VAL A 369 -1.08 16.41 -11.90
N GLN A 370 -1.89 15.50 -11.35
CA GLN A 370 -1.76 15.04 -9.96
C GLN A 370 -0.45 14.31 -9.69
N LEU A 371 0.08 13.54 -10.65
CA LEU A 371 1.38 12.88 -10.54
C LEU A 371 2.52 13.92 -10.54
N GLN A 372 2.44 14.94 -11.39
CA GLN A 372 3.41 16.04 -11.41
C GLN A 372 3.36 16.88 -10.12
N ASP A 373 2.16 17.19 -9.60
CA ASP A 373 1.97 17.86 -8.31
C ASP A 373 2.52 17.04 -7.12
N VAL A 374 2.38 15.71 -7.17
CA VAL A 374 2.94 14.79 -6.17
C VAL A 374 4.48 14.75 -6.25
N ALA A 375 5.05 14.69 -7.45
CA ALA A 375 6.50 14.76 -7.67
C ALA A 375 7.09 16.09 -7.18
N ASP A 376 6.43 17.21 -7.48
CA ASP A 376 6.83 18.53 -7.01
C ASP A 376 6.77 18.63 -5.49
N ALA A 377 5.65 18.24 -4.87
CA ALA A 377 5.52 18.22 -3.41
C ALA A 377 6.58 17.33 -2.74
N VAL A 378 6.98 16.22 -3.37
CA VAL A 378 8.06 15.33 -2.93
C VAL A 378 9.42 16.03 -3.00
N MET A 379 9.79 16.60 -4.15
CA MET A 379 11.07 17.32 -4.33
C MET A 379 11.17 18.54 -3.40
N GLU A 380 10.11 19.31 -3.26
CA GLU A 380 10.06 20.51 -2.42
C GLU A 380 9.91 20.24 -0.90
N SER A 381 9.89 18.97 -0.47
CA SER A 381 9.77 18.58 0.95
C SER A 381 11.02 17.98 1.58
N GLY A 382 12.05 17.64 0.78
CA GLY A 382 13.25 16.99 1.29
C GLY A 382 13.03 15.54 1.76
N VAL A 383 12.05 14.84 1.17
CA VAL A 383 11.96 13.37 1.33
C VAL A 383 12.94 12.69 0.39
N ASP A 384 13.48 11.56 0.81
CA ASP A 384 14.60 10.91 0.11
C ASP A 384 14.13 10.05 -1.07
N GLY A 385 12.87 9.61 -1.06
CA GLY A 385 12.33 8.74 -2.10
C GLY A 385 10.81 8.57 -2.10
N ILE A 386 10.33 7.75 -3.04
CA ILE A 386 8.90 7.50 -3.26
C ILE A 386 8.65 6.03 -3.61
N ILE A 387 7.52 5.49 -3.15
CA ILE A 387 7.06 4.13 -3.49
C ILE A 387 5.83 4.22 -4.38
N VAL A 388 5.99 3.76 -5.63
CA VAL A 388 4.96 3.80 -6.69
C VAL A 388 4.57 2.36 -7.04
N SER A 389 3.47 1.80 -6.53
CA SER A 389 2.34 2.47 -5.89
C SER A 389 1.68 1.62 -4.78
N ASN A 390 0.46 2.01 -4.40
CA ASN A 390 -0.47 1.25 -3.58
C ASN A 390 -1.49 0.50 -4.49
N THR A 391 -2.44 -0.19 -3.88
CA THR A 391 -3.63 -0.75 -4.54
C THR A 391 -4.43 0.28 -5.36
N THR A 392 -5.11 -0.17 -6.42
CA THR A 392 -6.04 0.67 -7.22
C THR A 392 -7.49 0.51 -6.75
N ILE A 393 -8.29 1.58 -6.79
CA ILE A 393 -9.76 1.50 -6.64
C ILE A 393 -10.48 1.13 -7.95
N GLN A 394 -9.79 1.19 -9.09
CA GLN A 394 -10.36 0.86 -10.39
C GLN A 394 -10.68 -0.64 -10.51
N ARG A 395 -11.53 -0.97 -11.47
CA ARG A 395 -11.88 -2.34 -11.86
C ARG A 395 -11.75 -2.44 -13.39
N PRO A 396 -10.58 -2.84 -13.91
CA PRO A 396 -10.37 -3.03 -15.34
C PRO A 396 -11.37 -4.02 -15.95
N THR A 397 -11.74 -3.81 -17.22
CA THR A 397 -12.59 -4.74 -17.98
C THR A 397 -11.86 -6.04 -18.36
N SER A 398 -10.53 -6.08 -18.23
CA SER A 398 -9.71 -7.27 -18.37
C SER A 398 -9.78 -8.24 -17.18
N LEU A 399 -10.58 -7.94 -16.13
CA LEU A 399 -10.77 -8.85 -15.00
C LEU A 399 -11.58 -10.09 -15.41
N ILE A 400 -10.98 -11.27 -15.20
CA ILE A 400 -11.50 -12.59 -15.59
C ILE A 400 -12.36 -13.19 -14.48
N SER A 401 -12.05 -12.95 -13.20
CA SER A 401 -12.86 -13.46 -12.08
C SER A 401 -14.24 -12.81 -12.08
N THR A 402 -15.30 -13.61 -11.97
CA THR A 402 -16.68 -13.11 -11.75
C THR A 402 -16.97 -12.85 -10.28
N ASN A 403 -16.35 -13.63 -9.38
CA ASN A 403 -16.52 -13.49 -7.93
C ASN A 403 -15.70 -12.31 -7.39
N HIS A 404 -16.24 -11.62 -6.38
CA HIS A 404 -15.60 -10.55 -5.61
C HIS A 404 -15.14 -9.28 -6.36
N ILE A 405 -15.29 -9.16 -7.68
CA ILE A 405 -14.89 -7.94 -8.42
C ILE A 405 -15.57 -6.65 -7.94
N HIS A 406 -16.81 -6.76 -7.44
CA HIS A 406 -17.58 -5.65 -6.88
C HIS A 406 -17.31 -5.39 -5.39
N GLU A 407 -16.40 -6.11 -4.75
CA GLU A 407 -16.02 -5.85 -3.36
C GLU A 407 -15.39 -4.46 -3.23
N ALA A 408 -15.86 -3.69 -2.26
CA ALA A 408 -15.24 -2.42 -1.89
C ALA A 408 -13.82 -2.66 -1.34
N GLY A 409 -12.88 -1.82 -1.75
CA GLY A 409 -11.47 -1.88 -1.34
C GLY A 409 -10.49 -1.71 -2.51
N GLY A 410 -9.20 -1.79 -2.19
CA GLY A 410 -8.11 -1.71 -3.17
C GLY A 410 -7.79 -3.06 -3.83
N LEU A 411 -7.68 -3.06 -5.16
CA LEU A 411 -7.24 -4.15 -6.03
C LEU A 411 -5.71 -4.15 -6.15
N SER A 412 -5.09 -5.33 -6.12
CA SER A 412 -3.67 -5.55 -6.48
C SER A 412 -3.45 -6.93 -7.09
N GLY A 413 -2.32 -7.12 -7.77
CA GLY A 413 -2.06 -8.27 -8.65
C GLY A 413 -1.79 -7.79 -10.07
N PRO A 414 -1.57 -8.69 -11.05
CA PRO A 414 -1.23 -8.32 -12.42
C PRO A 414 -2.09 -7.19 -13.06
N PRO A 415 -3.42 -7.09 -12.83
CA PRO A 415 -4.24 -5.98 -13.35
C PRO A 415 -3.86 -4.57 -12.86
N LEU A 416 -3.01 -4.45 -11.84
CA LEU A 416 -2.46 -3.17 -11.35
C LEU A 416 -1.18 -2.74 -12.09
N LYS A 417 -0.48 -3.65 -12.80
CA LYS A 417 0.82 -3.36 -13.44
C LYS A 417 0.77 -2.12 -14.36
N PRO A 418 -0.17 -1.98 -15.32
CA PRO A 418 -0.13 -0.87 -16.27
C PRO A 418 -0.28 0.50 -15.56
N LEU A 419 -1.24 0.61 -14.63
CA LEU A 419 -1.46 1.83 -13.84
C LEU A 419 -0.25 2.19 -12.99
N SER A 420 0.35 1.19 -12.30
CA SER A 420 1.49 1.43 -11.43
C SER A 420 2.78 1.72 -12.19
N LEU A 421 2.92 1.26 -13.43
CA LEU A 421 4.09 1.55 -14.27
C LEU A 421 3.96 2.92 -14.95
N LYS A 422 2.77 3.26 -15.47
CA LYS A 422 2.44 4.59 -16.01
C LYS A 422 2.68 5.69 -14.97
N ALA A 423 2.17 5.48 -13.75
CA ALA A 423 2.43 6.38 -12.61
C ALA A 423 3.92 6.45 -12.23
N LEU A 424 4.69 5.38 -12.42
CA LEU A 424 6.12 5.39 -12.10
C LEU A 424 6.92 6.16 -13.15
N THR A 425 6.65 5.95 -14.44
CA THR A 425 7.31 6.67 -15.54
C THR A 425 7.05 8.18 -15.43
N ALA A 426 5.80 8.61 -15.25
CA ALA A 426 5.47 10.03 -15.08
C ALA A 426 6.19 10.69 -13.89
N ILE A 427 6.25 9.99 -12.74
CA ILE A 427 7.05 10.45 -11.59
C ILE A 427 8.54 10.52 -11.95
N ARG A 428 9.12 9.48 -12.58
CA ARG A 428 10.54 9.42 -12.93
C ARG A 428 10.95 10.52 -13.92
N GLU A 429 10.12 10.78 -14.94
CA GLU A 429 10.30 11.88 -15.89
C GLU A 429 10.30 13.24 -15.18
N ARG A 430 9.41 13.43 -14.19
CA ARG A 430 9.31 14.71 -13.45
C ARG A 430 10.44 14.94 -12.45
N VAL A 431 10.96 13.89 -11.78
CA VAL A 431 11.97 14.00 -10.70
C VAL A 431 13.42 13.75 -11.14
N GLY A 432 13.66 13.35 -12.39
CA GLY A 432 15.00 13.01 -12.88
C GLY A 432 15.57 11.73 -12.25
N SER A 433 16.89 11.51 -12.31
CA SER A 433 17.57 10.30 -11.83
C SER A 433 17.68 10.19 -10.30
N GLU A 434 17.87 11.31 -9.61
CA GLU A 434 18.43 11.34 -8.25
C GLU A 434 17.48 10.82 -7.17
N LEU A 435 16.16 11.02 -7.32
CA LEU A 435 15.19 10.55 -6.35
C LEU A 435 15.11 9.02 -6.38
N THR A 436 15.19 8.37 -5.21
CA THR A 436 15.04 6.91 -5.14
C THR A 436 13.57 6.53 -5.30
N ILE A 437 13.25 5.73 -6.32
CA ILE A 437 11.92 5.18 -6.56
C ILE A 437 11.91 3.67 -6.25
N ILE A 438 10.92 3.22 -5.48
CA ILE A 438 10.64 1.79 -5.26
C ILE A 438 9.35 1.42 -6.01
N GLY A 439 9.46 0.48 -6.95
CA GLY A 439 8.35 -0.04 -7.74
C GLY A 439 7.47 -1.01 -6.96
N CYS A 440 6.15 -0.87 -7.02
CA CYS A 440 5.22 -1.68 -6.22
C CYS A 440 3.83 -1.75 -6.89
N GLY A 441 3.66 -2.62 -7.89
CA GLY A 441 2.34 -2.84 -8.49
C GLY A 441 2.30 -3.95 -9.53
N GLY A 442 1.56 -5.02 -9.23
CA GLY A 442 1.31 -6.12 -10.18
C GLY A 442 2.49 -7.02 -10.56
N ILE A 443 3.68 -6.77 -10.02
CA ILE A 443 4.91 -7.55 -10.27
C ILE A 443 4.71 -9.02 -9.88
N TYR A 444 4.70 -9.90 -10.89
CA TYR A 444 4.45 -11.34 -10.74
C TYR A 444 5.60 -12.21 -11.28
N THR A 445 6.30 -11.73 -12.29
CA THR A 445 7.41 -12.38 -13.00
C THR A 445 8.71 -11.56 -12.87
N ALA A 446 9.85 -12.16 -13.23
CA ALA A 446 11.09 -11.41 -13.37
C ALA A 446 11.05 -10.35 -14.47
N GLN A 447 10.29 -10.57 -15.56
CA GLN A 447 10.10 -9.55 -16.59
C GLN A 447 9.39 -8.32 -16.02
N ASP A 448 8.37 -8.50 -15.18
CA ASP A 448 7.73 -7.35 -14.53
C ASP A 448 8.71 -6.56 -13.65
N ALA A 449 9.63 -7.24 -12.95
CA ALA A 449 10.66 -6.58 -12.16
C ALA A 449 11.67 -5.81 -13.03
N LEU A 450 12.05 -6.38 -14.19
CA LEU A 450 12.89 -5.73 -15.19
C LEU A 450 12.19 -4.52 -15.83
N ASP A 451 10.91 -4.62 -16.15
CA ASP A 451 10.11 -3.53 -16.72
C ASP A 451 10.05 -2.33 -15.76
N PHE A 452 9.81 -2.60 -14.47
CA PHE A 452 9.88 -1.59 -13.41
C PHE A 452 11.29 -0.98 -13.29
N ALA A 453 12.36 -1.77 -13.42
CA ALA A 453 13.73 -1.27 -13.43
C ALA A 453 13.97 -0.32 -14.62
N LYS A 454 13.62 -0.75 -15.84
CA LYS A 454 13.75 0.04 -17.07
C LYS A 454 12.97 1.36 -17.02
N ALA A 455 11.80 1.36 -16.39
CA ALA A 455 11.01 2.56 -16.09
C ALA A 455 11.62 3.48 -15.00
N GLY A 456 12.64 3.01 -14.27
CA GLY A 456 13.41 3.80 -13.30
C GLY A 456 13.26 3.40 -11.82
N ALA A 457 12.72 2.22 -11.49
CA ALA A 457 12.65 1.74 -10.11
C ALA A 457 14.02 1.24 -9.62
N ASN A 458 14.59 1.88 -8.59
CA ASN A 458 15.88 1.47 -8.00
C ASN A 458 15.77 0.14 -7.22
N ALA A 459 14.57 -0.21 -6.75
CA ALA A 459 14.21 -1.49 -6.14
C ALA A 459 12.71 -1.78 -6.40
N VAL A 460 12.27 -3.03 -6.18
CA VAL A 460 10.87 -3.44 -6.42
C VAL A 460 10.27 -4.20 -5.23
N GLN A 461 8.95 -4.16 -5.04
CA GLN A 461 8.25 -4.84 -3.96
C GLN A 461 7.17 -5.81 -4.46
N LEU A 462 7.17 -7.00 -3.86
CA LEU A 462 6.18 -8.05 -4.08
C LEU A 462 5.13 -8.06 -2.95
N TYR A 463 3.93 -8.56 -3.27
CA TYR A 463 2.90 -8.90 -2.27
C TYR A 463 1.98 -10.00 -2.83
N THR A 464 1.18 -9.64 -3.83
CA THR A 464 0.11 -10.51 -4.34
C THR A 464 0.67 -11.78 -4.95
N SER A 465 1.73 -11.65 -5.76
CA SER A 465 2.49 -12.76 -6.32
C SER A 465 3.05 -13.70 -5.25
N PHE A 466 3.75 -13.17 -4.24
CA PHE A 466 4.21 -13.97 -3.09
C PHE A 466 3.05 -14.74 -2.39
N GLY A 467 1.89 -14.10 -2.20
CA GLY A 467 0.69 -14.75 -1.65
C GLY A 467 0.05 -15.81 -2.57
N TYR A 468 0.38 -15.82 -3.87
CA TYR A 468 -0.08 -16.81 -4.84
C TYR A 468 0.96 -17.91 -5.15
N GLU A 469 2.25 -17.62 -5.00
CA GLU A 469 3.39 -18.43 -5.45
C GLU A 469 4.20 -19.08 -4.31
N GLY A 470 4.03 -18.58 -3.09
CA GLY A 470 4.59 -19.15 -1.86
C GLY A 470 6.05 -18.79 -1.57
N VAL A 471 6.59 -19.44 -0.54
CA VAL A 471 7.87 -19.10 0.10
C VAL A 471 9.09 -19.12 -0.84
N GLY A 472 9.10 -19.98 -1.86
CA GLY A 472 10.18 -20.03 -2.86
C GLY A 472 10.06 -19.03 -4.01
N HIS A 473 9.03 -18.19 -4.03
CA HIS A 473 8.82 -17.18 -5.09
C HIS A 473 9.96 -16.15 -5.19
N PRO A 474 10.49 -15.56 -4.09
CA PRO A 474 11.55 -14.55 -4.21
C PRO A 474 12.82 -15.12 -4.82
N ARG A 475 13.19 -16.37 -4.48
CA ARG A 475 14.33 -17.07 -5.09
C ARG A 475 14.12 -17.28 -6.60
N ARG A 476 12.97 -17.83 -7.02
CA ARG A 476 12.65 -18.02 -8.44
C ARG A 476 12.74 -16.72 -9.22
N LEU A 477 12.12 -15.65 -8.72
CA LEU A 477 12.11 -14.35 -9.40
C LEU A 477 13.53 -13.75 -9.49
N LYS A 478 14.39 -13.95 -8.48
CA LYS A 478 15.82 -13.57 -8.53
C LYS A 478 16.63 -14.41 -9.54
N ASP A 479 16.37 -15.71 -9.64
CA ASP A 479 17.04 -16.61 -10.60
C ASP A 479 16.67 -16.24 -12.04
N GLU A 480 15.37 -16.05 -12.29
CA GLU A 480 14.82 -15.59 -13.57
C GLU A 480 15.34 -14.18 -13.95
N LEU A 481 15.39 -13.24 -12.98
CA LEU A 481 15.89 -11.88 -13.20
C LEU A 481 17.41 -11.86 -13.48
N THR A 482 18.18 -12.71 -12.79
CA THR A 482 19.61 -12.92 -13.09
C THR A 482 19.83 -13.37 -14.53
N ALA A 483 18.97 -14.25 -15.05
CA ALA A 483 19.05 -14.71 -16.43
C ALA A 483 18.74 -13.59 -17.43
N LEU A 484 17.67 -12.81 -17.21
CA LEU A 484 17.31 -11.67 -18.06
C LEU A 484 18.41 -10.59 -18.06
N LEU A 485 18.92 -10.20 -16.89
CA LEU A 485 20.02 -9.22 -16.76
C LEU A 485 21.27 -9.66 -17.52
N LYS A 486 21.64 -10.94 -17.44
CA LYS A 486 22.77 -11.51 -18.19
C LYS A 486 22.52 -11.60 -19.70
N GLN A 487 21.26 -11.72 -20.14
CA GLN A 487 20.88 -11.64 -21.56
C GLN A 487 20.96 -10.20 -22.10
N GLU A 488 20.58 -9.20 -21.29
CA GLU A 488 20.75 -7.77 -21.61
C GLU A 488 22.22 -7.30 -21.54
N GLY A 489 23.09 -8.09 -20.91
CA GLY A 489 24.50 -7.72 -20.66
C GLY A 489 24.68 -6.65 -19.58
N MET A 490 23.67 -6.46 -18.71
CA MET A 490 23.63 -5.39 -17.71
C MET A 490 23.51 -5.94 -16.28
N THR A 491 24.07 -5.22 -15.31
CA THR A 491 23.67 -5.37 -13.89
C THR A 491 22.37 -4.62 -13.61
N TRP A 492 21.71 -4.93 -12.49
CA TRP A 492 20.53 -4.20 -12.03
C TRP A 492 20.75 -2.68 -12.03
N MET A 493 21.84 -2.21 -11.42
CA MET A 493 22.17 -0.77 -11.35
C MET A 493 22.38 -0.10 -12.71
N GLN A 494 22.68 -0.86 -13.77
CA GLN A 494 22.83 -0.33 -15.13
C GLN A 494 21.53 -0.30 -15.93
N VAL A 495 20.57 -1.19 -15.61
CA VAL A 495 19.27 -1.22 -16.31
C VAL A 495 18.21 -0.31 -15.66
N VAL A 496 18.46 0.18 -14.43
CA VAL A 496 17.59 1.18 -13.79
C VAL A 496 17.54 2.45 -14.63
N GLY A 497 16.36 2.76 -15.17
CA GLY A 497 16.14 3.94 -16.00
C GLY A 497 16.68 3.83 -17.43
N SER A 498 16.99 2.64 -17.94
CA SER A 498 17.46 2.45 -19.32
C SER A 498 16.39 2.74 -20.40
N GLY A 499 15.18 3.11 -20.00
CA GLY A 499 14.04 3.34 -20.89
C GLY A 499 13.21 2.07 -21.11
N ILE A 500 11.89 2.24 -21.16
CA ILE A 500 10.92 1.19 -21.50
C ILE A 500 9.96 1.71 -22.57
N ASP A 501 9.61 0.85 -23.52
CA ASP A 501 8.51 1.11 -24.46
C ASP A 501 7.17 0.73 -23.81
N LEU A 502 6.36 1.75 -23.50
CA LEU A 502 5.02 1.57 -22.93
C LEU A 502 3.94 1.26 -23.98
N SER A 503 4.25 1.32 -25.30
CA SER A 503 3.25 1.10 -26.35
C SER A 503 2.64 -0.31 -26.32
N ASN A 504 3.36 -1.28 -25.78
CA ASN A 504 2.93 -2.67 -25.62
C ASN A 504 2.11 -2.93 -24.33
N LEU A 505 1.74 -1.89 -23.57
CA LEU A 505 1.03 -2.01 -22.28
C LEU A 505 -0.39 -1.42 -22.27
N GLU A 506 -0.81 -0.77 -23.36
CA GLU A 506 -2.21 -0.51 -23.73
C GLU A 506 -2.47 -1.24 -25.07
N GLU A 507 -3.65 -1.70 -25.45
CA GLU A 507 -5.01 -1.35 -25.00
C GLU A 507 -5.75 -2.52 -24.31
N THR A 508 -6.55 -2.21 -23.29
CA THR A 508 -7.98 -2.56 -23.40
C THR A 508 -8.70 -1.34 -23.94
N LYS A 509 -9.27 -1.44 -25.15
CA LYS A 509 -9.94 -0.32 -25.82
C LYS A 509 -10.88 0.43 -24.90
N GLY A 510 -10.86 1.76 -24.99
CA GLY A 510 -11.75 2.62 -24.24
C GLY A 510 -13.19 2.17 -24.39
N LYS A 511 -13.90 2.01 -23.27
CA LYS A 511 -15.29 1.55 -23.24
C LYS A 511 -16.14 2.36 -24.20
N ASN A 512 -16.98 1.67 -24.96
CA ASN A 512 -17.94 2.33 -25.84
C ASN A 512 -18.79 3.31 -25.00
N TYR A 513 -19.05 4.51 -25.51
CA TYR A 513 -19.76 5.59 -24.79
C TYR A 513 -21.06 5.11 -24.12
N THR A 514 -21.77 4.18 -24.77
CA THR A 514 -22.95 3.48 -24.23
C THR A 514 -22.68 2.74 -22.91
N GLU A 515 -21.57 2.03 -22.78
CA GLU A 515 -21.22 1.28 -21.56
C GLU A 515 -20.84 2.20 -20.40
N LEU A 516 -20.21 3.34 -20.68
CA LEU A 516 -19.95 4.38 -19.68
C LEU A 516 -21.27 5.00 -19.20
N LYS A 517 -22.20 5.25 -20.13
CA LYS A 517 -23.57 5.72 -19.84
C LYS A 517 -24.33 4.70 -18.97
N ASP A 518 -24.18 3.40 -19.22
CA ASP A 518 -24.80 2.33 -18.44
C ASP A 518 -24.08 1.99 -17.12
N LEU A 519 -22.79 2.29 -16.99
CA LEU A 519 -22.09 2.27 -15.71
C LEU A 519 -22.54 3.45 -14.83
N TYR A 520 -22.62 4.66 -15.41
CA TYR A 520 -23.15 5.85 -14.73
C TYR A 520 -24.61 5.65 -14.29
N ARG A 521 -25.49 5.17 -15.17
CA ARG A 521 -26.89 4.81 -14.83
C ARG A 521 -26.97 3.84 -13.65
N ARG A 522 -26.13 2.79 -13.61
CA ARG A 522 -26.09 1.82 -12.50
C ARG A 522 -25.60 2.45 -11.20
N ASN A 523 -24.59 3.32 -11.25
CA ASN A 523 -24.11 4.05 -10.07
C ASN A 523 -25.19 5.00 -9.53
N VAL A 524 -25.85 5.77 -10.41
CA VAL A 524 -26.97 6.66 -10.04
C VAL A 524 -28.16 5.86 -9.49
N ALA A 525 -28.50 4.70 -10.06
CA ALA A 525 -29.55 3.83 -9.54
C ALA A 525 -29.20 3.26 -8.14
N SER A 526 -27.95 2.86 -7.93
CA SER A 526 -27.44 2.40 -6.63
C SER A 526 -27.49 3.51 -5.56
N ILE A 527 -27.10 4.74 -5.92
CA ILE A 527 -27.20 5.90 -5.03
C ILE A 527 -28.67 6.23 -4.72
N LYS A 528 -29.55 6.21 -5.71
CA LYS A 528 -31.00 6.41 -5.50
C LYS A 528 -31.59 5.35 -4.56
N SER A 529 -31.26 4.07 -4.75
CA SER A 529 -31.68 2.99 -3.84
C SER A 529 -31.20 3.23 -2.40
N GLN A 530 -29.96 3.66 -2.21
CA GLN A 530 -29.41 3.97 -0.88
C GLN A 530 -30.09 5.20 -0.24
N MET A 531 -30.42 6.23 -1.03
CA MET A 531 -31.20 7.39 -0.56
C MET A 531 -32.64 7.00 -0.21
N GLU A 532 -33.23 6.05 -0.91
CA GLU A 532 -34.60 5.58 -0.70
C GLU A 532 -34.70 4.65 0.52
N ASP A 533 -33.71 3.77 0.72
CA ASP A 533 -33.52 3.02 1.97
C ASP A 533 -33.32 3.96 3.17
N LEU A 534 -32.48 5.00 3.02
CA LEU A 534 -32.24 5.99 4.09
C LEU A 534 -33.51 6.80 4.40
N ARG A 535 -34.28 7.20 3.38
CA ARG A 535 -35.59 7.85 3.52
C ARG A 535 -36.60 6.96 4.25
N LEU A 536 -36.61 5.65 3.98
CA LEU A 536 -37.46 4.69 4.69
C LEU A 536 -37.02 4.52 6.15
N GLN A 537 -35.72 4.46 6.43
CA GLN A 537 -35.16 4.42 7.80
C GLN A 537 -35.47 5.69 8.60
N LEU A 538 -35.53 6.85 7.93
CA LEU A 538 -35.93 8.14 8.50
C LEU A 538 -37.46 8.36 8.55
N GLY A 539 -38.26 7.30 8.31
CA GLY A 539 -39.73 7.33 8.50
C GLY A 539 -40.55 7.84 7.33
N GLY A 540 -39.96 8.03 6.15
CA GLY A 540 -40.66 8.46 4.94
C GLY A 540 -41.66 7.42 4.42
N SER A 541 -42.94 7.80 4.31
CA SER A 541 -44.00 6.90 3.82
C SER A 541 -43.84 6.51 2.34
N ALA A 542 -44.04 5.23 2.05
CA ALA A 542 -43.77 4.60 0.75
C ALA A 542 -44.85 4.82 -0.33
N LYS A 543 -45.64 5.90 -0.27
CA LYS A 543 -46.69 6.22 -1.27
C LYS A 543 -46.81 7.73 -1.54
N THR A 544 -45.99 8.23 -2.45
CA THR A 544 -46.19 9.51 -3.16
C THR A 544 -45.78 9.32 -4.62
N ASN A 545 -46.70 9.60 -5.56
CA ASN A 545 -46.38 9.56 -7.00
C ASN A 545 -45.40 10.69 -7.36
N ILE A 546 -44.42 10.38 -8.21
CA ILE A 546 -43.33 11.28 -8.59
C ILE A 546 -43.80 12.53 -9.36
N THR A 547 -45.03 12.52 -9.90
CA THR A 547 -45.60 13.62 -10.70
C THR A 547 -46.19 14.80 -9.90
N ALA A 548 -46.11 14.80 -8.56
CA ALA A 548 -46.57 15.92 -7.74
C ALA A 548 -45.69 16.14 -6.49
N LEU A 549 -44.67 17.00 -6.63
CA LEU A 549 -43.97 17.63 -5.50
C LEU A 549 -44.43 19.10 -5.37
N PRO A 550 -45.45 19.41 -4.56
CA PRO A 550 -45.70 20.78 -4.15
C PRO A 550 -44.55 21.25 -3.24
N TYR A 551 -43.84 22.30 -3.66
CA TYR A 551 -42.81 23.06 -2.96
C TYR A 551 -42.43 22.58 -1.54
N PHE A 552 -41.51 21.62 -1.47
CA PHE A 552 -40.79 21.34 -0.23
C PHE A 552 -39.74 22.44 -0.03
N GLN A 553 -40.08 23.46 0.76
CA GLN A 553 -39.10 24.43 1.28
C GLN A 553 -38.65 23.95 2.68
N PRO A 554 -37.45 23.35 2.80
CA PRO A 554 -36.88 23.02 4.11
C PRO A 554 -36.50 24.28 4.88
N ASP A 555 -36.44 24.15 6.21
CA ASP A 555 -35.97 25.20 7.11
C ASP A 555 -34.46 25.42 6.89
N PRO A 556 -33.98 26.66 6.67
CA PRO A 556 -32.55 26.97 6.58
C PRO A 556 -31.72 26.59 7.82
N ALA A 557 -32.36 26.29 8.96
CA ALA A 557 -31.70 25.76 10.15
C ALA A 557 -31.39 24.25 10.11
N ASP A 558 -31.87 23.50 9.10
CA ASP A 558 -31.60 22.07 8.98
C ASP A 558 -30.16 21.80 8.47
N THR A 559 -29.25 21.62 9.42
CA THR A 559 -27.83 21.36 9.15
C THR A 559 -27.56 20.09 8.34
N ASP A 560 -28.41 19.06 8.42
CA ASP A 560 -28.20 17.83 7.66
C ASP A 560 -28.56 18.04 6.18
N TYR A 561 -29.60 18.84 5.90
CA TYR A 561 -29.95 19.25 4.54
C TYR A 561 -28.89 20.18 3.90
N VAL A 562 -28.35 21.15 4.66
CA VAL A 562 -27.26 22.02 4.19
C VAL A 562 -26.00 21.19 3.89
N THR A 563 -25.60 20.31 4.81
CA THR A 563 -24.44 19.39 4.62
C THR A 563 -24.61 18.49 3.39
N LEU A 564 -25.85 18.09 3.06
CA LEU A 564 -26.16 17.31 1.86
C LEU A 564 -26.04 18.15 0.58
N LEU A 565 -26.52 19.40 0.60
CA LEU A 565 -26.38 20.35 -0.51
C LEU A 565 -24.91 20.70 -0.79
N GLU A 566 -24.12 20.98 0.24
CA GLU A 566 -22.69 21.25 0.12
C GLU A 566 -21.95 20.07 -0.51
N ARG A 567 -22.25 18.83 -0.10
CA ARG A 567 -21.73 17.61 -0.74
C ARG A 567 -22.11 17.45 -2.21
N VAL A 568 -23.27 17.94 -2.64
CA VAL A 568 -23.65 17.91 -4.06
C VAL A 568 -22.80 18.89 -4.87
N HIS A 569 -22.57 20.11 -4.34
CA HIS A 569 -21.66 21.07 -4.99
C HIS A 569 -20.19 20.59 -4.93
N GLU A 570 -19.74 19.95 -3.84
CA GLU A 570 -18.39 19.35 -3.70
C GLU A 570 -18.13 18.25 -4.76
N VAL A 571 -19.18 17.54 -5.20
CA VAL A 571 -19.11 16.49 -6.23
C VAL A 571 -19.25 17.02 -7.65
N LEU A 572 -19.93 18.15 -7.85
CA LEU A 572 -20.18 18.73 -9.18
C LEU A 572 -19.21 19.87 -9.57
N GLY A 573 -18.54 20.49 -8.60
CA GLY A 573 -17.42 21.41 -8.85
C GLY A 573 -17.79 22.82 -9.30
N SER A 574 -19.03 23.25 -9.12
CA SER A 574 -19.57 24.54 -9.58
C SER A 574 -20.15 25.39 -8.45
N GLU A 575 -20.00 26.72 -8.57
CA GLU A 575 -20.84 27.69 -7.85
C GLU A 575 -22.18 27.88 -8.59
N PRO A 576 -23.29 28.15 -7.88
CA PRO A 576 -24.65 28.04 -8.41
C PRO A 576 -25.02 29.12 -9.43
N GLY A 577 -25.53 28.70 -10.58
CA GLY A 577 -25.98 29.58 -11.66
C GLY A 577 -27.28 30.35 -11.35
N TRP A 578 -27.34 31.60 -11.83
CA TRP A 578 -28.55 32.44 -11.85
C TRP A 578 -29.08 32.59 -13.28
N VAL A 579 -30.38 32.39 -13.46
CA VAL A 579 -31.10 32.65 -14.72
C VAL A 579 -31.96 33.91 -14.55
N GLN A 580 -31.90 34.84 -15.48
CA GLN A 580 -32.91 35.88 -15.63
C GLN A 580 -34.12 35.30 -16.38
N ASP A 581 -35.25 35.19 -15.70
CA ASP A 581 -36.54 34.96 -16.37
C ASP A 581 -37.22 36.30 -16.68
N ASP A 582 -37.71 36.39 -17.91
CA ASP A 582 -38.58 37.42 -18.50
C ASP A 582 -38.17 38.91 -18.46
N ALA A 583 -38.95 39.70 -19.21
CA ALA A 583 -38.72 41.12 -19.48
C ALA A 583 -38.94 42.06 -18.28
N LEU A 584 -39.22 41.53 -17.09
CA LEU A 584 -39.29 42.28 -15.83
C LEU A 584 -38.08 42.02 -14.91
N GLY A 585 -37.08 41.25 -15.36
CA GLY A 585 -35.72 41.28 -14.81
C GLY A 585 -35.55 40.67 -13.42
N ARG A 586 -36.38 39.70 -13.02
CA ARG A 586 -36.26 38.99 -11.74
C ARG A 586 -35.61 37.64 -11.93
N GLY A 587 -34.37 37.50 -11.47
CA GLY A 587 -33.63 36.24 -11.58
C GLY A 587 -34.09 35.16 -10.59
N ARG A 588 -33.98 33.90 -11.01
CA ARG A 588 -34.08 32.72 -10.13
C ARG A 588 -32.80 31.89 -10.21
N ARG A 589 -32.55 31.10 -9.17
CA ARG A 589 -31.48 30.09 -9.15
C ARG A 589 -31.89 28.90 -10.05
N MET A 590 -30.94 28.32 -10.77
CA MET A 590 -31.18 27.10 -11.57
C MET A 590 -31.62 25.94 -10.68
N THR A 591 -32.41 25.01 -11.24
CA THR A 591 -32.53 23.67 -10.68
C THR A 591 -31.40 22.78 -11.20
N ALA A 592 -30.99 21.77 -10.43
CA ALA A 592 -29.88 20.88 -10.80
C ALA A 592 -30.12 20.04 -12.08
N GLY A 593 -31.34 20.03 -12.64
CA GLY A 593 -31.60 19.49 -13.98
C GLY A 593 -31.25 20.49 -15.08
N GLU A 594 -31.75 21.73 -14.96
CA GLU A 594 -31.46 22.84 -15.88
C GLU A 594 -29.96 23.17 -15.92
N GLU A 595 -29.27 23.08 -14.78
CA GLU A 595 -27.84 23.32 -14.65
C GLU A 595 -27.01 22.23 -15.38
N ILE A 596 -27.41 20.96 -15.28
CA ILE A 596 -26.77 19.85 -16.02
C ILE A 596 -27.02 19.95 -17.52
N ASP A 597 -28.25 20.21 -17.95
CA ASP A 597 -28.57 20.35 -19.37
C ASP A 597 -27.87 21.57 -19.99
N ALA A 598 -27.76 22.68 -19.26
CA ALA A 598 -26.97 23.85 -19.68
C ALA A 598 -25.46 23.55 -19.81
N MET A 599 -24.87 22.82 -18.86
CA MET A 599 -23.46 22.39 -18.95
C MET A 599 -23.20 21.46 -20.15
N LEU A 600 -24.15 20.59 -20.49
CA LEU A 600 -24.10 19.77 -21.69
C LEU A 600 -24.18 20.62 -22.97
N ASP A 601 -25.10 21.58 -23.01
CA ASP A 601 -25.34 22.40 -24.21
C ASP A 601 -24.24 23.44 -24.46
N ASP A 602 -23.52 23.88 -23.42
CA ASP A 602 -22.35 24.76 -23.54
C ASP A 602 -21.07 23.98 -23.92
N ALA A 603 -20.89 22.76 -23.37
CA ALA A 603 -19.83 21.84 -23.80
C ALA A 603 -19.96 21.38 -25.26
N LEU A 604 -21.19 21.42 -25.82
CA LEU A 604 -21.46 21.20 -27.24
C LEU A 604 -21.16 22.43 -28.13
N ARG A 605 -20.84 23.59 -27.55
CA ARG A 605 -20.63 24.86 -28.28
C ARG A 605 -19.16 25.30 -28.35
N ASP A 606 -18.26 24.81 -27.49
CA ASP A 606 -16.82 25.14 -27.59
C ASP A 606 -16.17 24.40 -28.78
N PRO A 607 -15.68 25.12 -29.82
CA PRO A 607 -15.02 24.49 -30.96
C PRO A 607 -13.75 23.71 -30.57
N LYS A 608 -13.10 24.04 -29.45
CA LYS A 608 -11.85 23.40 -29.02
C LYS A 608 -12.02 21.92 -28.66
N MET A 609 -13.19 21.54 -28.12
CA MET A 609 -13.51 20.13 -27.85
C MET A 609 -13.58 19.28 -29.14
N SER A 610 -13.88 19.88 -30.29
CA SER A 610 -13.94 19.16 -31.58
C SER A 610 -12.55 18.88 -32.19
N ALA A 611 -11.53 19.65 -31.80
CA ALA A 611 -10.23 19.68 -32.49
C ALA A 611 -9.22 18.61 -32.03
N HIS A 612 -9.45 17.93 -30.90
CA HIS A 612 -8.57 16.86 -30.39
C HIS A 612 -9.01 15.43 -30.78
N ALA A 613 -10.05 15.29 -31.61
CA ALA A 613 -10.58 13.99 -32.02
C ALA A 613 -9.95 13.43 -33.32
N ALA A 614 -9.05 14.17 -33.99
CA ALA A 614 -8.43 13.75 -35.25
C ALA A 614 -7.04 14.37 -35.46
N VAL A 615 -6.17 13.62 -36.18
CA VAL A 615 -4.85 14.01 -36.71
C VAL A 615 -3.73 14.15 -35.67
N LEU A 616 -2.54 13.54 -35.80
CA LEU A 616 -1.99 12.43 -36.62
C LEU A 616 -0.66 11.97 -35.92
N PRO A 617 0.00 10.85 -36.31
CA PRO A 617 1.02 10.93 -37.38
C PRO A 617 0.69 10.04 -38.59
N SER A 618 0.82 10.59 -39.81
CA SER A 618 0.78 9.83 -41.06
C SER A 618 2.16 9.27 -41.39
N GLY A 619 2.26 7.98 -41.73
CA GLY A 619 3.54 7.33 -42.04
C GLY A 619 3.45 6.07 -42.91
N VAL A 620 3.38 6.26 -44.23
CA VAL A 620 3.84 5.33 -45.29
C VAL A 620 3.36 3.87 -45.28
N VAL A 621 2.23 3.61 -45.96
CA VAL A 621 1.98 2.61 -47.04
C VAL A 621 0.74 3.19 -47.77
N GLY A 622 0.53 3.15 -49.09
CA GLY A 622 1.07 2.37 -50.21
C GLY A 622 -0.14 1.87 -51.03
N GLU A 623 -0.02 1.83 -52.35
CA GLU A 623 -1.13 1.71 -53.33
C GLU A 623 -2.00 0.44 -53.19
N GLY A 624 -3.31 0.50 -53.51
CA GLY A 624 -4.13 -0.71 -53.73
C GLY A 624 -5.68 -0.60 -53.70
N GLU A 625 -6.31 -0.89 -54.84
CA GLU A 625 -7.57 -1.64 -55.05
C GLU A 625 -8.93 -1.20 -54.42
N GLU A 626 -9.68 -0.41 -55.20
CA GLU A 626 -11.00 -0.71 -55.80
C GLU A 626 -12.21 -1.31 -55.01
N ALA A 627 -13.26 -0.46 -54.91
CA ALA A 627 -14.58 -0.61 -55.59
C ALA A 627 -15.80 -1.28 -54.90
N ILE A 628 -16.95 -1.15 -55.61
CA ILE A 628 -18.32 -1.68 -55.38
C ILE A 628 -19.07 -1.05 -54.18
N SER A 629 -19.79 0.09 -54.27
CA SER A 629 -20.87 0.57 -55.18
C SER A 629 -22.31 0.20 -54.78
N ALA A 630 -23.12 1.19 -54.39
CA ALA A 630 -24.58 1.25 -54.60
C ALA A 630 -25.10 2.70 -54.46
N ALA A 631 -25.98 3.12 -55.36
CA ALA A 631 -26.68 4.42 -55.42
C ALA A 631 -28.09 4.15 -56.02
N PRO A 632 -28.97 5.14 -56.32
CA PRO A 632 -28.98 6.58 -55.99
C PRO A 632 -30.26 6.90 -55.16
N GLU A 633 -30.97 8.05 -55.15
CA GLU A 633 -30.89 9.39 -55.77
C GLU A 633 -31.75 10.37 -54.94
N TYR A 634 -31.50 11.69 -54.98
CA TYR A 634 -32.45 12.66 -55.57
C TYR A 634 -31.83 14.07 -55.77
N THR A 635 -32.56 14.93 -56.48
CA THR A 635 -32.06 16.19 -57.05
C THR A 635 -32.50 17.47 -56.30
N GLY A 636 -31.67 18.53 -56.36
CA GLY A 636 -32.03 19.87 -55.92
C GLY A 636 -31.08 20.95 -56.46
N LYS A 637 -31.58 21.88 -57.29
CA LYS A 637 -30.82 23.02 -57.83
C LYS A 637 -31.05 24.29 -57.02
N GLY A 638 -30.03 25.14 -56.88
CA GLY A 638 -30.18 26.51 -56.37
C GLY A 638 -28.87 27.29 -56.43
N SER A 639 -28.76 28.29 -57.30
CA SER A 639 -27.55 29.09 -57.50
C SER A 639 -27.88 30.55 -57.80
N LEU A 640 -27.35 31.49 -56.99
CA LEU A 640 -27.29 32.96 -57.13
C LEU A 640 -26.60 33.46 -55.83
N GLU A 641 -25.92 34.59 -55.75
CA GLU A 641 -24.97 35.24 -56.67
C GLU A 641 -24.08 36.19 -55.82
N ALA A 642 -22.91 36.59 -56.30
CA ALA A 642 -21.98 37.37 -55.48
C ALA A 642 -22.38 38.84 -55.29
N LYS A 643 -21.94 39.45 -54.17
CA LYS A 643 -21.22 40.73 -54.29
C LYS A 643 -20.25 41.02 -53.15
N VAL A 644 -19.21 41.77 -53.55
CA VAL A 644 -18.01 42.10 -52.78
C VAL A 644 -18.15 43.47 -52.13
N THR A 645 -17.64 43.61 -50.90
CA THR A 645 -17.03 44.85 -50.41
C THR A 645 -15.64 44.54 -49.85
N THR A 646 -14.67 45.39 -50.15
CA THR A 646 -13.24 45.20 -49.85
C THR A 646 -12.74 46.17 -48.78
N ARG A 647 -11.74 45.76 -48.00
CA ARG A 647 -10.36 46.30 -48.08
C ARG A 647 -9.41 45.70 -47.03
N VAL A 648 -8.23 45.27 -47.52
CA VAL A 648 -6.88 45.37 -46.91
C VAL A 648 -6.68 44.77 -45.49
N GLY A 649 -5.65 43.96 -45.20
CA GLY A 649 -4.36 43.81 -45.89
C GLY A 649 -3.83 42.38 -46.05
N VAL A 650 -2.65 42.32 -46.66
CA VAL A 650 -1.98 41.20 -47.37
C VAL A 650 -0.47 41.56 -47.33
N LYS A 651 0.53 40.69 -47.11
CA LYS A 651 0.65 39.22 -47.21
C LYS A 651 1.83 38.70 -46.34
N GLU A 652 2.23 37.44 -46.56
CA GLU A 652 3.62 36.91 -46.68
C GLU A 652 4.74 37.98 -46.74
N MET A 653 5.99 37.79 -46.27
CA MET A 653 6.92 36.64 -46.23
C MET A 653 8.15 37.06 -45.36
N ALA A 654 9.20 36.30 -45.01
CA ALA A 654 9.68 34.97 -45.40
C ALA A 654 10.54 34.32 -44.27
N THR A 655 11.14 33.16 -44.57
CA THR A 655 12.09 32.38 -43.76
C THR A 655 13.48 33.05 -43.60
N SER A 656 14.32 32.44 -42.75
CA SER A 656 15.81 32.47 -42.75
C SER A 656 16.54 33.81 -42.53
N ALA A 657 17.01 34.06 -41.29
CA ALA A 657 18.25 34.81 -40.98
C ALA A 657 18.65 34.80 -39.47
N TRP A 658 19.07 33.67 -38.87
CA TRP A 658 19.79 33.72 -37.58
C TRP A 658 20.89 32.64 -37.35
N GLU A 659 21.18 31.77 -38.32
CA GLU A 659 22.28 30.79 -38.22
C GLU A 659 23.64 31.35 -38.71
N SER A 660 23.75 32.67 -38.92
CA SER A 660 24.91 33.31 -39.58
C SER A 660 25.59 34.39 -38.73
N LEU A 661 25.52 34.33 -37.38
CA LEU A 661 26.14 35.35 -36.51
C LEU A 661 26.82 34.82 -35.23
N VAL A 662 27.02 33.50 -35.07
CA VAL A 662 27.85 32.93 -33.99
C VAL A 662 28.75 31.80 -34.52
N SER A 663 29.61 32.10 -35.51
CA SER A 663 30.64 31.15 -35.99
C SER A 663 31.89 31.84 -36.59
N SER A 664 32.37 32.94 -35.99
CA SER A 664 33.64 33.57 -36.42
C SER A 664 34.25 34.55 -35.40
N ALA A 665 34.67 34.09 -34.22
CA ALA A 665 35.64 34.81 -33.38
C ALA A 665 36.35 33.87 -32.38
N SER A 666 37.65 33.64 -32.58
CA SER A 666 38.49 32.80 -31.73
C SER A 666 39.22 33.60 -30.65
N GLY A 667 39.32 33.02 -29.44
CA GLY A 667 40.53 33.11 -28.62
C GLY A 667 40.57 34.16 -27.50
N SER A 668 41.20 33.75 -26.38
CA SER A 668 41.38 34.50 -25.12
C SER A 668 40.08 34.87 -24.37
N GLY A 669 40.09 35.07 -23.05
CA GLY A 669 41.16 34.78 -22.09
C GLY A 669 40.98 35.53 -20.77
N ALA A 670 40.98 34.80 -19.65
CA ALA A 670 41.05 35.27 -18.26
C ALA A 670 39.86 36.10 -17.69
N THR A 671 39.36 35.63 -16.54
CA THR A 671 38.94 36.40 -15.35
C THR A 671 38.11 37.68 -15.47
N ALA A 672 36.86 37.62 -14.99
CA ALA A 672 36.35 38.57 -14.00
C ALA A 672 35.26 37.90 -13.14
N ALA A 673 35.20 38.23 -11.85
CA ALA A 673 34.08 37.86 -10.98
C ALA A 673 33.06 39.01 -10.92
N ALA A 674 31.78 38.70 -10.72
CA ALA A 674 30.73 39.69 -10.46
C ALA A 674 29.81 39.22 -9.30
N PRO A 675 29.23 40.13 -8.49
CA PRO A 675 28.69 39.79 -7.18
C PRO A 675 27.18 39.49 -7.15
N SER A 676 26.66 39.30 -5.94
CA SER A 676 25.30 38.88 -5.58
C SER A 676 24.18 39.88 -5.90
N ASP A 677 23.17 39.40 -6.63
CA ASP A 677 21.79 39.23 -6.14
C ASP A 677 21.09 40.36 -5.37
N GLU A 678 21.16 41.61 -5.86
CA GLU A 678 20.26 42.70 -5.42
C GLU A 678 19.70 43.52 -6.60
N SER A 679 19.40 42.87 -7.73
CA SER A 679 18.96 43.56 -8.96
C SER A 679 17.99 42.77 -9.86
N ARG A 680 17.21 41.84 -9.29
CA ARG A 680 16.24 41.01 -10.06
C ARG A 680 14.80 41.00 -9.51
N ARG A 681 14.39 42.03 -8.77
CA ARG A 681 12.98 42.27 -8.42
C ARG A 681 12.52 43.69 -8.75
N THR A 682 11.31 43.77 -9.28
CA THR A 682 10.45 44.98 -9.40
C THR A 682 10.77 46.01 -10.50
N LEU A 683 10.33 45.69 -11.71
CA LEU A 683 9.76 46.56 -12.76
C LEU A 683 9.03 45.59 -13.72
N LEU A 684 7.77 45.77 -14.15
CA LEU A 684 7.00 46.99 -14.39
C LEU A 684 5.59 46.94 -13.79
N VAL A 685 5.09 48.07 -13.28
CA VAL A 685 3.66 48.40 -13.13
C VAL A 685 3.48 49.89 -13.46
N GLY A 686 2.46 50.23 -14.25
CA GLY A 686 1.94 51.61 -14.32
C GLY A 686 1.69 52.17 -15.72
N MET A 687 0.44 52.08 -16.18
CA MET A 687 -0.21 53.13 -16.99
C MET A 687 -1.68 53.28 -16.56
N ASP A 688 -1.94 54.38 -15.85
CA ASP A 688 -3.17 55.13 -15.54
C ASP A 688 -4.57 54.49 -15.36
N GLY A 689 -5.33 55.03 -14.38
CA GLY A 689 -6.70 54.60 -14.06
C GLY A 689 -7.44 55.33 -12.91
N THR A 690 -7.23 56.64 -12.71
CA THR A 690 -8.05 57.56 -11.86
C THR A 690 -8.37 57.20 -10.37
N ARG A 691 -7.56 57.78 -9.46
CA ARG A 691 -7.86 58.52 -8.19
C ARG A 691 -9.32 58.73 -7.67
N PRO A 692 -9.54 59.09 -6.37
CA PRO A 692 -8.62 59.16 -5.19
C PRO A 692 -9.23 58.76 -3.80
N ASP A 693 -8.52 59.16 -2.71
CA ASP A 693 -8.97 59.42 -1.31
C ASP A 693 -9.16 58.23 -0.32
N PHE A 694 -8.71 58.28 0.96
CA PHE A 694 -7.70 59.13 1.65
C PHE A 694 -7.29 58.51 3.02
N LYS A 695 -6.08 58.86 3.52
CA LYS A 695 -5.53 58.75 4.91
C LYS A 695 -5.00 57.33 5.29
N ALA A 696 -3.72 57.10 5.63
CA ALA A 696 -2.76 57.72 6.59
C ALA A 696 -2.81 57.05 8.00
N ALA A 697 -1.73 56.90 8.77
CA ALA A 697 -0.39 57.51 8.68
C ALA A 697 0.77 56.59 9.18
N ASP A 698 1.90 57.22 9.51
CA ASP A 698 3.12 56.73 10.20
C ASP A 698 4.04 55.76 9.43
N LYS A 699 5.32 56.07 9.10
CA LYS A 699 6.46 56.78 9.74
C LYS A 699 7.36 55.88 10.61
N LEU A 700 8.64 55.81 10.21
CA LEU A 700 9.88 55.66 11.00
C LEU A 700 9.80 54.83 12.32
N ARG A 701 10.67 53.85 12.55
CA ARG A 701 12.14 53.98 12.45
C ARG A 701 12.87 52.63 12.63
N VAL A 702 14.08 52.57 12.10
CA VAL A 702 15.24 51.74 12.49
C VAL A 702 15.16 51.09 13.88
N VAL A 703 15.15 49.75 13.91
CA VAL A 703 16.30 48.91 14.33
C VAL A 703 16.50 47.82 13.27
#